data_AF-A0A6P3XXU4-F1
#
_entry.id   AF-A0A6P3XXU4-F1
#
_cell.length_a   1.000
_cell.length_b   1.000
_cell.length_c   1.000
_cell.angle_alpha   90.00
_cell.angle_beta   90.00
_cell.angle_gamma   90.00
#
_symmetry.space_group_name_H-M   'P 1'
#
loop_
_entity.id
_entity.type
_entity.pdbx_description
1 polymer ?
#
loop_
_entity_poly.entity_id
_entity_poly.type
_entity_poly.pdbx_seq_one_letter_code
_entity_poly.pdbx_strand_id
1 'polypeptide(L)'
;MTEIEWISKPMEYGTVKFTCLEEAVEHPLKPVVVTLIDGRSAVRRNVLRSTSTGSSTGTPTPTHTPIPANPLSDPLLSHSSLDGSDPLTQFAREELDPLSKMAADEWDYSCNVALANKKLKDTAEELVEPWSIRRSAILSKYTTSEKLSIVTSFLPGGEKVVVKVQPSGPMVDKVKTRLEQLDDFEEGSVRQMLDLSQQQYTARIEQLNNELVQAWHSDQRVKALKIAIQCAKLLVDTSVMAFYPSKFVLITDILDIFGKLVYERLKMKAEYYKPGSKVPTSLPDNFTPDMVPENAKETCRNWFYKIASIRELVPRLYVEMAIIKSYSFLTTSEFNTALLRITRMIRGIGNPLIAVYARCYLCRVGLALNKTSDFEFVRENLYDFLFTYQQLFGAAVRHDLAKQNVILHSYLNLYSPALDWIVQVLVATSPESLLEEVLSRCKKQENGSLLLNTVLTAFKPTYIAARAMDFVNLIVASEDDGYPQYLLYRSLGECLVRESPPKEDCQSVLNVIWKYVTELTDPNKFMHCVEIWIQFTVIHFSVNELNLFFGKIIDRLRPNKAFESYYPQLQNIVEKIVTHTQDFESLLAVDNFLPLIDLFHKESIKVEVCKTVIEGLSAQNGPITDPIIINALMFIARIMHDSVSALTVEDEKRQIGQLICGLVQRVDYGRDFEKQLSFYAEARAAFPNLDSVHIQLVQCVNRLSVDTRKIVRGHHTRRTSAFVRACAAFCFITIPSLTLVHTRLQLYLLSGQVALLNQCLGQADACFKAALSLVPEMPKTIDIDGRQKSSQPYLLSYLSNFLSTLLVVPPGARCLVSDERLA
;
A
#
# COMPACT_ATOMS: atom_id res chain seq x y z
N MET A 1 -36.85 -48.34 -25.57
CA MET A 1 -36.06 -47.15 -25.98
C MET A 1 -34.80 -47.68 -26.61
N THR A 2 -34.62 -47.45 -27.90
CA THR A 2 -33.46 -47.90 -28.69
C THR A 2 -32.27 -46.98 -28.41
N GLU A 3 -31.14 -47.55 -28.03
CA GLU A 3 -29.87 -46.82 -27.87
C GLU A 3 -29.40 -46.30 -29.23
N ILE A 4 -29.01 -45.02 -29.27
CA ILE A 4 -28.43 -44.36 -30.44
C ILE A 4 -26.95 -44.16 -30.14
N GLU A 5 -26.08 -44.88 -30.85
CA GLU A 5 -24.63 -44.66 -30.86
C GLU A 5 -24.27 -43.50 -31.79
N TRP A 6 -23.47 -42.56 -31.28
CA TRP A 6 -22.88 -41.48 -32.07
C TRP A 6 -21.46 -41.86 -32.49
N ILE A 7 -21.23 -41.90 -33.81
CA ILE A 7 -19.91 -42.13 -34.40
C ILE A 7 -19.43 -40.80 -35.02
N SER A 8 -18.28 -40.29 -34.58
CA SER A 8 -17.66 -39.12 -35.21
C SER A 8 -16.87 -39.56 -36.45
N LYS A 9 -17.26 -39.07 -37.63
CA LYS A 9 -16.40 -39.11 -38.84
C LYS A 9 -15.83 -37.71 -39.09
N PRO A 10 -14.51 -37.54 -39.25
CA PRO A 10 -13.95 -36.29 -39.72
C PRO A 10 -14.29 -36.11 -41.21
N MET A 11 -14.98 -35.02 -41.56
CA MET A 11 -15.09 -34.55 -42.94
C MET A 11 -13.95 -33.56 -43.20
N GLU A 12 -13.06 -33.88 -44.13
CA GLU A 12 -12.13 -32.92 -44.70
C GLU A 12 -12.87 -32.05 -45.71
N TYR A 13 -13.13 -30.78 -45.35
CA TYR A 13 -13.55 -29.79 -46.33
C TYR A 13 -12.34 -29.35 -47.15
N GLY A 14 -12.29 -29.79 -48.41
CA GLY A 14 -11.35 -29.25 -49.39
C GLY A 14 -11.51 -27.73 -49.53
N THR A 15 -10.40 -27.04 -49.69
CA THR A 15 -10.25 -25.58 -49.72
C THR A 15 -11.29 -24.91 -50.62
N VAL A 16 -12.35 -24.36 -50.00
CA VAL A 16 -13.36 -23.57 -50.72
C VAL A 16 -12.74 -22.21 -51.03
N LYS A 17 -12.60 -21.91 -52.32
CA LYS A 17 -12.23 -20.57 -52.81
C LYS A 17 -13.17 -19.54 -52.21
N PHE A 18 -12.62 -18.52 -51.55
CA PHE A 18 -13.36 -17.36 -51.06
C PHE A 18 -14.16 -16.73 -52.21
N THR A 19 -15.47 -16.90 -52.19
CA THR A 19 -16.39 -16.01 -52.91
C THR A 19 -16.40 -14.66 -52.19
N CYS A 20 -16.21 -13.59 -52.97
CA CYS A 20 -16.33 -12.21 -52.49
C CYS A 20 -17.67 -12.03 -51.75
N LEU A 21 -17.63 -11.73 -50.46
CA LEU A 21 -18.81 -11.42 -49.68
C LEU A 21 -19.28 -10.02 -50.07
N GLU A 22 -20.36 -9.92 -50.83
CA GLU A 22 -21.12 -8.68 -50.98
C GLU A 22 -21.76 -8.30 -49.64
N GLU A 23 -21.57 -7.05 -49.24
CA GLU A 23 -22.10 -6.49 -48.00
C GLU A 23 -23.63 -6.36 -48.11
N ALA A 24 -24.39 -7.12 -47.32
CA ALA A 24 -25.85 -7.01 -47.27
C ALA A 24 -26.24 -5.72 -46.53
N VAL A 25 -26.61 -4.68 -47.29
CA VAL A 25 -26.83 -3.32 -46.75
C VAL A 25 -28.16 -3.17 -45.98
N GLU A 26 -29.14 -4.04 -46.19
CA GLU A 26 -30.46 -3.94 -45.54
C GLU A 26 -30.90 -5.26 -44.88
N HIS A 27 -30.92 -5.26 -43.54
CA HIS A 27 -31.52 -6.31 -42.72
C HIS A 27 -32.75 -5.74 -42.01
N PRO A 28 -33.91 -6.43 -41.98
CA PRO A 28 -35.19 -5.91 -41.47
C PRO A 28 -35.26 -5.68 -39.95
N LEU A 29 -34.12 -5.70 -39.24
CA LEU A 29 -33.99 -5.48 -37.80
C LEU A 29 -32.85 -4.52 -37.44
N LYS A 30 -32.49 -3.58 -38.32
CA LYS A 30 -31.59 -2.48 -37.92
C LYS A 30 -32.32 -1.54 -36.95
N PRO A 31 -31.79 -1.28 -35.73
CA PRO A 31 -32.30 -0.22 -34.88
C PRO A 31 -32.03 1.12 -35.56
N VAL A 32 -33.05 1.99 -35.64
CA VAL A 32 -32.94 3.33 -36.22
C VAL A 32 -32.02 4.16 -35.33
N VAL A 33 -30.82 4.47 -35.84
CA VAL A 33 -29.93 5.47 -35.24
C VAL A 33 -30.11 6.75 -36.06
N VAL A 34 -30.68 7.78 -35.46
CA VAL A 34 -30.77 9.11 -36.06
C VAL A 34 -29.45 9.84 -35.82
N THR A 35 -28.57 9.84 -36.82
CA THR A 35 -27.41 10.73 -36.86
C THR A 35 -27.82 12.08 -37.47
N LEU A 36 -27.80 13.13 -36.66
CA LEU A 36 -27.87 14.51 -37.15
C LEU A 36 -26.52 14.86 -37.79
N ILE A 37 -26.52 14.98 -39.12
CA ILE A 37 -25.40 15.48 -39.92
C ILE A 37 -25.63 16.98 -40.13
N ASP A 38 -24.87 17.82 -39.44
CA ASP A 38 -24.74 19.23 -39.82
C ASP A 38 -23.59 19.38 -40.81
N GLY A 39 -23.95 19.52 -42.09
CA GLY A 39 -23.02 19.90 -43.15
C GLY A 39 -23.25 21.35 -43.58
N ARG A 40 -22.16 22.14 -43.61
CA ARG A 40 -21.86 23.08 -44.71
C ARG A 40 -20.41 23.58 -44.64
N SER A 41 -19.60 23.07 -45.56
CA SER A 41 -18.25 23.53 -45.90
C SER A 41 -18.26 24.88 -46.65
N ALA A 42 -17.26 25.73 -46.40
CA ALA A 42 -16.66 26.58 -47.44
C ALA A 42 -15.18 26.88 -47.14
N VAL A 43 -14.37 26.66 -48.16
CA VAL A 43 -12.90 26.68 -48.23
C VAL A 43 -12.39 28.08 -48.59
N ARG A 44 -11.27 28.56 -48.00
CA ARG A 44 -10.13 29.15 -48.74
C ARG A 44 -8.89 29.43 -47.87
N ARG A 45 -7.74 29.18 -48.50
CA ARG A 45 -6.36 29.25 -48.00
C ARG A 45 -5.76 30.66 -48.00
N ASN A 46 -4.74 30.81 -47.15
CA ASN A 46 -3.42 31.43 -47.38
C ASN A 46 -3.17 32.92 -47.07
N VAL A 47 -2.13 33.15 -46.23
CA VAL A 47 -0.94 34.03 -46.41
C VAL A 47 -0.68 35.19 -45.38
N LEU A 48 0.42 34.99 -44.63
CA LEU A 48 1.52 35.88 -44.16
C LEU A 48 1.33 37.00 -43.09
N ARG A 49 2.17 36.83 -42.03
CA ARG A 49 3.19 37.74 -41.42
C ARG A 49 2.82 38.84 -40.39
N SER A 50 3.54 38.75 -39.25
CA SER A 50 4.25 39.79 -38.45
C SER A 50 3.41 40.88 -37.74
N THR A 51 3.69 41.43 -36.55
CA THR A 51 4.76 41.38 -35.52
C THR A 51 4.31 42.30 -34.35
N SER A 52 4.92 42.13 -33.15
CA SER A 52 5.14 43.15 -32.08
C SER A 52 3.91 43.64 -31.28
N THR A 53 3.92 44.04 -30.00
CA THR A 53 4.85 44.16 -28.85
C THR A 53 4.02 44.76 -27.69
N GLY A 54 4.42 44.59 -26.43
CA GLY A 54 4.19 45.63 -25.40
C GLY A 54 3.43 45.23 -24.14
N SER A 55 4.18 45.11 -23.05
CA SER A 55 3.79 45.07 -21.63
C SER A 55 3.13 46.37 -21.12
N SER A 56 2.24 46.29 -20.12
CA SER A 56 2.45 46.94 -18.79
C SER A 56 1.23 46.85 -17.84
N THR A 57 1.59 46.52 -16.60
CA THR A 57 1.03 46.81 -15.26
C THR A 57 -0.08 47.84 -15.07
N GLY A 58 -0.98 47.56 -14.11
CA GLY A 58 -1.74 48.58 -13.38
C GLY A 58 -2.86 48.03 -12.49
N THR A 59 -2.62 47.92 -11.18
CA THR A 59 -3.65 47.82 -10.13
C THR A 59 -4.46 49.12 -10.03
N PRO A 60 -5.67 49.08 -9.43
CA PRO A 60 -5.80 49.80 -8.15
C PRO A 60 -6.73 49.13 -7.11
N THR A 61 -6.47 49.52 -5.87
CA THR A 61 -7.05 49.15 -4.56
C THR A 61 -8.31 50.00 -4.18
N PRO A 62 -8.95 49.85 -2.99
CA PRO A 62 -10.42 49.78 -2.83
C PRO A 62 -11.04 50.95 -2.02
N THR A 63 -12.38 51.01 -1.85
CA THR A 63 -13.03 51.96 -0.92
C THR A 63 -14.42 51.53 -0.41
N HIS A 64 -14.49 51.22 0.89
CA HIS A 64 -15.51 51.49 1.95
C HIS A 64 -17.05 51.31 1.77
N THR A 65 -17.61 50.30 2.49
CA THR A 65 -18.70 50.26 3.55
C THR A 65 -19.85 51.30 3.56
N PRO A 66 -21.13 50.97 3.97
CA PRO A 66 -21.47 50.39 5.30
C PRO A 66 -22.70 49.43 5.43
N ILE A 67 -22.81 48.82 6.62
CA ILE A 67 -23.82 47.83 7.12
C ILE A 67 -25.06 48.56 7.70
N PRO A 68 -26.26 47.93 7.75
CA PRO A 68 -26.79 47.52 9.07
C PRO A 68 -27.58 46.17 9.11
N ALA A 69 -27.43 45.50 10.27
CA ALA A 69 -28.41 44.70 11.03
C ALA A 69 -28.91 43.30 10.56
N ASN A 70 -28.52 42.30 11.37
CA ASN A 70 -28.93 40.87 11.54
C ASN A 70 -30.45 40.59 11.70
N PRO A 71 -30.92 39.31 11.84
CA PRO A 71 -30.30 38.01 11.52
C PRO A 71 -31.26 37.02 10.79
N LEU A 72 -30.76 36.07 10.00
CA LEU A 72 -31.35 34.73 9.79
C LEU A 72 -30.27 33.82 9.16
N SER A 73 -30.08 32.66 9.76
CA SER A 73 -29.00 31.68 9.54
C SER A 73 -29.03 31.01 8.17
N ASP A 74 -27.91 31.09 7.43
CA ASP A 74 -27.66 30.49 6.12
C ASP A 74 -26.68 29.29 6.25
N PRO A 75 -27.00 28.07 5.77
CA PRO A 75 -26.23 26.85 6.05
C PRO A 75 -25.10 26.58 5.03
N LEU A 76 -24.23 27.57 4.76
CA LEU A 76 -23.12 27.43 3.80
C LEU A 76 -21.72 27.82 4.34
N LEU A 77 -21.55 27.83 5.67
CA LEU A 77 -20.24 28.04 6.30
C LEU A 77 -19.75 26.79 7.04
N SER A 78 -19.36 25.76 6.29
CA SER A 78 -18.59 24.63 6.84
C SER A 78 -17.54 24.09 5.86
N HIS A 79 -16.83 24.96 5.16
CA HIS A 79 -15.56 24.59 4.53
C HIS A 79 -14.49 25.63 4.88
N SER A 80 -13.68 25.28 5.88
CA SER A 80 -12.44 25.95 6.20
C SER A 80 -11.43 25.71 5.08
N SER A 81 -11.39 26.61 4.09
CA SER A 81 -10.35 26.64 3.05
C SER A 81 -9.09 27.34 3.60
N LEU A 82 -8.38 26.68 4.50
CA LEU A 82 -7.09 27.12 5.03
C LEU A 82 -6.30 25.96 5.66
N ASP A 83 -6.27 24.81 4.99
CA ASP A 83 -5.25 23.78 5.27
C ASP A 83 -4.29 23.73 4.09
N GLY A 84 -3.07 24.22 4.31
CA GLY A 84 -1.99 24.30 3.32
C GLY A 84 -1.33 22.96 3.07
N SER A 85 -2.11 21.92 2.81
CA SER A 85 -1.60 20.59 2.45
C SER A 85 -1.42 20.48 0.93
N ASP A 86 -0.27 19.90 0.54
CA ASP A 86 0.08 19.56 -0.84
C ASP A 86 -1.01 18.66 -1.46
N PRO A 87 -1.43 18.87 -2.73
CA PRO A 87 -2.40 18.02 -3.43
C PRO A 87 -2.12 16.51 -3.37
N LEU A 88 -0.88 16.08 -3.13
CA LEU A 88 -0.56 14.66 -2.94
C LEU A 88 -0.98 14.11 -1.55
N THR A 89 -0.98 14.96 -0.52
CA THR A 89 -1.33 14.57 0.86
C THR A 89 -2.84 14.43 1.05
N GLN A 90 -3.66 15.08 0.22
CA GLN A 90 -5.11 14.86 0.18
C GLN A 90 -5.47 13.46 -0.32
N PHE A 91 -4.70 12.90 -1.25
CA PHE A 91 -4.93 11.55 -1.80
C PHE A 91 -4.66 10.44 -0.77
N ALA A 92 -3.71 10.65 0.14
CA ALA A 92 -3.38 9.69 1.20
C ALA A 92 -4.36 9.72 2.39
N ARG A 93 -5.23 10.73 2.48
CA ARG A 93 -6.20 10.92 3.56
C ARG A 93 -7.65 10.63 3.16
N GLU A 94 -7.89 10.13 1.95
CA GLU A 94 -9.22 9.64 1.58
C GLU A 94 -9.59 8.44 2.46
N GLU A 95 -10.46 8.70 3.43
CA GLU A 95 -11.32 7.66 3.98
C GLU A 95 -12.05 6.96 2.82
N LEU A 96 -12.19 5.63 2.90
CA LEU A 96 -12.94 4.76 1.98
C LEU A 96 -14.09 5.50 1.26
N ASP A 97 -14.13 5.40 -0.08
CA ASP A 97 -15.24 5.98 -0.85
C ASP A 97 -16.60 5.43 -0.36
N PRO A 98 -17.72 6.16 -0.52
CA PRO A 98 -19.01 5.74 0.02
C PRO A 98 -19.47 4.35 -0.44
N LEU A 99 -19.09 3.95 -1.66
CA LEU A 99 -19.37 2.62 -2.21
C LEU A 99 -18.54 1.54 -1.49
N SER A 100 -17.28 1.82 -1.18
CA SER A 100 -16.38 1.00 -0.39
C SER A 100 -16.79 0.96 1.06
N LYS A 101 -17.36 2.03 1.64
CA LYS A 101 -17.95 1.98 3.00
C LYS A 101 -19.19 1.09 3.02
N MET A 102 -20.07 1.20 2.03
CA MET A 102 -21.27 0.34 1.91
C MET A 102 -20.95 -1.12 1.55
N ALA A 103 -19.82 -1.38 0.87
CA ALA A 103 -19.34 -2.71 0.51
C ALA A 103 -18.39 -3.32 1.58
N ALA A 104 -17.65 -2.48 2.33
CA ALA A 104 -16.74 -2.87 3.42
C ALA A 104 -17.45 -2.98 4.78
N ASP A 105 -18.70 -2.51 4.90
CA ASP A 105 -19.72 -3.23 5.68
C ASP A 105 -19.91 -4.59 4.99
N GLU A 106 -18.89 -5.44 5.09
CA GLU A 106 -18.87 -6.77 4.49
C GLU A 106 -20.20 -7.41 4.85
N TRP A 107 -20.89 -7.88 3.82
CA TRP A 107 -21.98 -8.80 4.03
C TRP A 107 -21.40 -10.03 4.69
N ASP A 108 -21.47 -10.02 6.03
CA ASP A 108 -21.09 -11.11 6.90
C ASP A 108 -21.98 -12.29 6.50
N TYR A 109 -21.38 -13.14 5.67
CA TYR A 109 -21.84 -14.48 5.45
C TYR A 109 -21.61 -15.35 6.69
N SER A 110 -20.75 -14.88 7.60
CA SER A 110 -20.46 -15.50 8.89
C SER A 110 -21.62 -15.33 9.87
N CYS A 111 -21.93 -16.42 10.57
CA CYS A 111 -22.80 -16.36 11.73
C CYS A 111 -22.08 -15.56 12.82
N ASN A 112 -22.68 -14.47 13.31
CA ASN A 112 -22.24 -13.85 14.55
C ASN A 112 -22.50 -14.83 15.73
N VAL A 113 -21.59 -15.80 15.93
CA VAL A 113 -21.50 -16.59 17.15
C VAL A 113 -20.76 -15.76 18.17
N ALA A 114 -21.46 -14.81 18.78
CA ALA A 114 -21.03 -14.26 20.05
C ALA A 114 -21.03 -15.40 21.09
N LEU A 115 -19.83 -15.82 21.48
CA LEU A 115 -19.48 -16.44 22.77
C LEU A 115 -20.43 -17.54 23.29
N ALA A 116 -20.35 -18.76 22.74
CA ALA A 116 -20.40 -20.02 23.51
C ALA A 116 -20.35 -21.25 22.60
N ASN A 117 -19.14 -21.82 22.47
CA ASN A 117 -18.80 -23.25 22.34
C ASN A 117 -17.76 -23.52 21.26
N LYS A 118 -16.49 -23.53 21.70
CA LYS A 118 -15.38 -24.18 21.01
C LYS A 118 -15.73 -25.65 20.77
N LYS A 119 -15.91 -26.03 19.50
CA LYS A 119 -15.28 -27.19 18.84
C LYS A 119 -15.85 -27.38 17.42
N LEU A 120 -14.95 -27.29 16.43
CA LEU A 120 -14.96 -27.93 15.11
C LEU A 120 -15.51 -27.24 13.84
N LYS A 121 -15.92 -25.98 13.82
CA LYS A 121 -16.35 -25.30 12.58
C LYS A 121 -15.95 -23.82 12.57
N ASP A 122 -14.97 -23.46 11.75
CA ASP A 122 -14.75 -22.15 11.08
C ASP A 122 -13.27 -22.01 10.64
N THR A 123 -12.77 -22.94 9.82
CA THR A 123 -11.34 -22.96 9.44
C THR A 123 -11.06 -22.29 8.09
N ALA A 124 -12.02 -22.20 7.17
CA ALA A 124 -11.76 -21.74 5.80
C ALA A 124 -11.75 -20.22 5.64
N GLU A 125 -12.61 -19.49 6.36
CA GLU A 125 -12.68 -18.02 6.31
C GLU A 125 -11.49 -17.34 7.02
N GLU A 126 -10.94 -17.93 8.08
CA GLU A 126 -9.72 -17.43 8.74
C GLU A 126 -8.44 -17.65 7.91
N LEU A 127 -8.45 -18.63 6.98
CA LEU A 127 -7.28 -19.00 6.18
C LEU A 127 -7.20 -18.28 4.83
N VAL A 128 -8.27 -17.59 4.42
CA VAL A 128 -8.33 -16.82 3.16
C VAL A 128 -8.26 -15.34 3.48
N GLU A 129 -7.42 -14.62 2.74
CA GLU A 129 -7.31 -13.16 2.86
C GLU A 129 -8.67 -12.50 2.57
N PRO A 130 -9.13 -11.52 3.37
CA PRO A 130 -10.39 -10.82 3.14
C PRO A 130 -10.47 -10.23 1.73
N TRP A 131 -11.63 -10.39 1.08
CA TRP A 131 -11.85 -9.88 -0.27
C TRP A 131 -11.71 -8.36 -0.36
N SER A 132 -12.02 -7.64 0.71
CA SER A 132 -11.87 -6.19 0.83
C SER A 132 -10.43 -5.70 0.56
N ILE A 133 -9.41 -6.41 1.06
CA ILE A 133 -7.99 -6.08 0.81
C ILE A 133 -7.66 -6.26 -0.68
N ARG A 134 -8.10 -7.38 -1.26
CA ARG A 134 -7.89 -7.69 -2.69
C ARG A 134 -8.59 -6.70 -3.60
N ARG A 135 -9.81 -6.31 -3.25
CA ARG A 135 -10.57 -5.26 -3.93
C ARG A 135 -9.76 -3.97 -4.02
N SER A 136 -9.23 -3.48 -2.89
CA SER A 136 -8.41 -2.27 -2.87
C SER A 136 -7.13 -2.41 -3.71
N ALA A 137 -6.48 -3.56 -3.65
CA ALA A 137 -5.29 -3.85 -4.48
C ALA A 137 -5.62 -3.92 -5.99
N ILE A 138 -6.78 -4.45 -6.37
CA ILE A 138 -7.23 -4.50 -7.77
C ILE A 138 -7.50 -3.08 -8.29
N LEU A 139 -8.24 -2.27 -7.54
CA LEU A 139 -8.60 -0.91 -7.94
C LEU A 139 -7.37 0.00 -8.09
N SER A 140 -6.34 -0.19 -7.27
CA SER A 140 -5.09 0.58 -7.36
C SER A 140 -4.16 0.10 -8.47
N LYS A 141 -4.12 -1.21 -8.77
CA LYS A 141 -3.23 -1.79 -9.78
C LYS A 141 -3.78 -1.69 -11.21
N TYR A 142 -5.07 -1.93 -11.40
CA TYR A 142 -5.69 -2.04 -12.73
C TYR A 142 -6.41 -0.75 -13.12
N THR A 143 -5.61 0.31 -13.33
CA THR A 143 -6.07 1.64 -13.78
C THR A 143 -5.91 1.80 -15.29
N THR A 144 -6.63 2.76 -15.88
CA THR A 144 -6.49 3.07 -17.32
C THR A 144 -6.58 4.57 -17.61
N SER A 145 -5.81 5.02 -18.60
CA SER A 145 -5.95 6.33 -19.23
C SER A 145 -6.78 6.31 -20.52
N GLU A 146 -7.21 5.12 -20.96
CA GLU A 146 -8.06 4.96 -22.13
C GLU A 146 -9.49 5.43 -21.87
N LYS A 147 -10.15 5.86 -22.96
CA LYS A 147 -11.52 6.34 -22.97
C LYS A 147 -12.50 5.18 -22.81
N LEU A 148 -13.23 5.18 -21.69
CA LEU A 148 -14.22 4.16 -21.35
C LEU A 148 -15.60 4.50 -21.90
N SER A 149 -16.47 3.48 -22.03
CA SER A 149 -17.86 3.69 -22.43
C SER A 149 -18.83 2.96 -21.52
N ILE A 150 -20.02 3.53 -21.37
CA ILE A 150 -21.14 2.93 -20.64
C ILE A 150 -22.38 2.99 -21.54
N VAL A 151 -23.00 1.85 -21.77
CA VAL A 151 -24.29 1.75 -22.44
C VAL A 151 -25.35 1.45 -21.38
N THR A 152 -26.21 2.42 -21.07
CA THR A 152 -27.29 2.24 -20.08
C THR A 152 -28.45 3.18 -20.37
N SER A 153 -29.67 2.71 -20.15
CA SER A 153 -30.90 3.51 -20.26
C SER A 153 -31.23 4.28 -18.97
N PHE A 154 -30.46 4.10 -17.89
CA PHE A 154 -30.80 4.65 -16.57
C PHE A 154 -30.04 5.92 -16.20
N LEU A 155 -28.92 6.22 -16.87
CA LEU A 155 -28.14 7.42 -16.59
C LEU A 155 -28.58 8.62 -17.45
N PRO A 156 -28.68 9.83 -16.88
CA PRO A 156 -28.87 11.05 -17.65
C PRO A 156 -27.59 11.36 -18.46
N GLY A 157 -27.80 11.58 -19.77
CA GLY A 157 -26.78 12.01 -20.71
C GLY A 157 -26.06 13.25 -20.20
N GLY A 158 -24.74 13.23 -20.20
CA GLY A 158 -23.93 14.34 -19.74
C GLY A 158 -24.00 15.52 -20.71
N GLU A 159 -25.05 16.32 -20.62
CA GLU A 159 -25.03 17.72 -21.03
C GLU A 159 -25.87 18.50 -20.02
N LYS A 160 -25.20 19.10 -19.02
CA LYS A 160 -25.82 20.18 -18.25
C LYS A 160 -25.98 21.35 -19.22
N VAL A 161 -27.11 21.42 -19.92
CA VAL A 161 -27.55 22.65 -20.55
C VAL A 161 -27.65 23.68 -19.43
N VAL A 162 -26.66 24.56 -19.34
CA VAL A 162 -26.75 25.77 -18.54
C VAL A 162 -27.85 26.60 -19.19
N VAL A 163 -29.08 26.44 -18.70
CA VAL A 163 -30.20 27.29 -19.06
C VAL A 163 -29.90 28.67 -18.48
N LYS A 164 -29.17 29.49 -19.22
CA LYS A 164 -29.27 30.95 -19.10
C LYS A 164 -30.68 31.30 -19.52
N VAL A 165 -31.55 31.54 -18.54
CA VAL A 165 -32.90 32.03 -18.77
C VAL A 165 -32.80 33.41 -19.44
N GLN A 166 -33.05 33.46 -20.75
CA GLN A 166 -33.46 34.67 -21.46
C GLN A 166 -34.91 34.44 -21.95
N PRO A 167 -35.89 35.24 -21.51
CA PRO A 167 -37.29 35.01 -21.83
C PRO A 167 -37.68 35.76 -23.13
N SER A 168 -37.45 35.17 -24.30
CA SER A 168 -38.21 35.47 -25.54
C SER A 168 -37.70 34.66 -26.74
N GLY A 169 -38.24 33.46 -26.95
CA GLY A 169 -38.02 32.64 -28.16
C GLY A 169 -39.35 32.07 -28.69
N PRO A 170 -39.48 31.79 -30.00
CA PRO A 170 -40.75 31.50 -30.65
C PRO A 170 -41.34 30.16 -30.18
N MET A 171 -42.65 30.01 -30.37
CA MET A 171 -43.49 28.89 -29.91
C MET A 171 -43.00 27.48 -30.33
N VAL A 172 -42.10 27.40 -31.32
CA VAL A 172 -41.46 26.16 -31.81
C VAL A 172 -40.49 25.57 -30.78
N ASP A 173 -39.76 26.41 -30.04
CA ASP A 173 -38.83 25.93 -29.01
C ASP A 173 -39.58 25.31 -27.83
N LYS A 174 -40.74 25.88 -27.44
CA LYS A 174 -41.58 25.29 -26.39
C LYS A 174 -42.17 23.93 -26.77
N VAL A 175 -42.41 23.70 -28.07
CA VAL A 175 -42.86 22.40 -28.59
C VAL A 175 -41.70 21.42 -28.64
N LYS A 176 -40.50 21.86 -29.03
CA LYS A 176 -39.28 21.04 -29.00
C LYS A 176 -38.88 20.64 -27.59
N THR A 177 -38.89 21.56 -26.62
CA THR A 177 -38.61 21.26 -25.21
C THR A 177 -39.70 20.39 -24.58
N ARG A 178 -40.95 20.48 -25.03
CA ARG A 178 -42.02 19.55 -24.62
C ARG A 178 -41.93 18.18 -25.29
N LEU A 179 -41.44 18.09 -26.52
CA LEU A 179 -41.17 16.82 -27.19
C LEU A 179 -39.97 16.11 -26.55
N GLU A 180 -38.88 16.83 -26.25
CA GLU A 180 -37.72 16.30 -25.51
C GLU A 180 -38.13 15.84 -24.10
N GLN A 181 -39.02 16.58 -23.42
CA GLN A 181 -39.59 16.14 -22.14
C GLN A 181 -40.55 14.94 -22.28
N LEU A 182 -41.21 14.74 -23.42
CA LEU A 182 -42.05 13.57 -23.69
C LEU A 182 -41.21 12.34 -24.08
N ASP A 183 -40.07 12.54 -24.74
CA ASP A 183 -39.05 11.50 -25.01
C ASP A 183 -38.39 10.99 -23.71
N ASP A 184 -38.25 11.86 -22.70
CA ASP A 184 -37.81 11.48 -21.35
C ASP A 184 -38.85 10.63 -20.58
N PHE A 185 -40.12 10.58 -21.01
CA PHE A 185 -41.13 9.66 -20.46
C PHE A 185 -41.09 8.26 -21.11
N GLU A 186 -40.44 8.09 -22.26
CA GLU A 186 -40.15 6.77 -22.82
C GLU A 186 -38.89 6.19 -22.17
N GLU A 187 -39.10 5.32 -21.17
CA GLU A 187 -38.14 4.51 -20.42
C GLU A 187 -37.35 3.49 -21.31
N GLY A 188 -37.04 3.85 -22.55
CA GLY A 188 -36.59 2.96 -23.63
C GLY A 188 -35.45 3.46 -24.52
N SER A 189 -35.01 4.72 -24.43
CA SER A 189 -33.81 5.15 -25.18
C SER A 189 -32.54 4.62 -24.52
N VAL A 190 -31.92 3.59 -25.11
CA VAL A 190 -30.60 3.09 -24.72
C VAL A 190 -29.59 4.19 -25.08
N ARG A 191 -29.06 4.90 -24.07
CA ARG A 191 -28.08 5.98 -24.26
C ARG A 191 -26.66 5.43 -24.13
N GLN A 192 -25.79 5.78 -25.07
CA GLN A 192 -24.39 5.38 -25.10
C GLN A 192 -23.52 6.56 -24.66
N MET A 193 -22.90 6.44 -23.48
CA MET A 193 -21.92 7.39 -22.97
C MET A 193 -20.54 6.94 -23.44
N LEU A 194 -19.91 7.73 -24.30
CA LEU A 194 -18.57 7.48 -24.83
C LEU A 194 -17.54 8.37 -24.11
N ASP A 195 -16.27 8.02 -24.27
CA ASP A 195 -15.13 8.87 -23.91
C ASP A 195 -15.04 9.28 -22.43
N LEU A 196 -15.45 8.39 -21.52
CA LEU A 196 -15.37 8.62 -20.08
C LEU A 196 -13.94 8.40 -19.57
N SER A 197 -13.47 9.26 -18.68
CA SER A 197 -12.27 8.98 -17.88
C SER A 197 -12.55 7.89 -16.84
N GLN A 198 -11.50 7.29 -16.26
CA GLN A 198 -11.66 6.31 -15.17
C GLN A 198 -12.50 6.86 -14.01
N GLN A 199 -12.22 8.10 -13.56
CA GLN A 199 -12.98 8.73 -12.46
C GLN A 199 -14.44 8.98 -12.84
N GLN A 200 -14.69 9.42 -14.08
CA GLN A 200 -16.06 9.61 -14.56
C GLN A 200 -16.80 8.28 -14.66
N TYR A 201 -16.13 7.22 -15.13
CA TYR A 201 -16.70 5.88 -15.17
C TYR A 201 -17.10 5.41 -13.77
N THR A 202 -16.20 5.48 -12.79
CA THR A 202 -16.49 5.10 -11.40
C THR A 202 -17.67 5.90 -10.82
N ALA A 203 -17.68 7.22 -11.01
CA ALA A 203 -18.79 8.08 -10.56
C ALA A 203 -20.14 7.71 -11.21
N ARG A 204 -20.13 7.26 -12.48
CA ARG A 204 -21.35 6.76 -13.14
C ARG A 204 -21.80 5.40 -12.62
N ILE A 205 -20.88 4.52 -12.26
CA ILE A 205 -21.20 3.24 -11.61
C ILE A 205 -21.79 3.50 -10.21
N GLU A 206 -21.24 4.42 -9.43
CA GLU A 206 -21.81 4.85 -8.16
C GLU A 206 -23.21 5.46 -8.32
N GLN A 207 -23.43 6.25 -9.36
CA GLN A 207 -24.75 6.77 -9.68
C GLN A 207 -25.76 5.64 -9.94
N LEU A 208 -25.38 4.61 -10.70
CA LEU A 208 -26.23 3.42 -10.91
C LEU A 208 -26.55 2.70 -9.60
N ASN A 209 -25.58 2.61 -8.69
CA ASN A 209 -25.80 2.03 -7.37
C ASN A 209 -26.83 2.83 -6.55
N ASN A 210 -26.68 4.15 -6.52
CA ASN A 210 -27.61 5.05 -5.82
C ASN A 210 -29.02 4.95 -6.41
N GLU A 211 -29.15 4.91 -7.73
CA GLU A 211 -30.42 4.72 -8.42
C GLU A 211 -31.05 3.35 -8.13
N LEU A 212 -30.24 2.29 -8.01
CA LEU A 212 -30.71 0.96 -7.61
C LEU A 212 -31.29 0.98 -6.20
N VAL A 213 -30.56 1.54 -5.24
CA VAL A 213 -30.98 1.64 -3.84
C VAL A 213 -32.22 2.53 -3.70
N GLN A 214 -32.26 3.67 -4.42
CA GLN A 214 -33.42 4.55 -4.42
C GLN A 214 -34.66 3.88 -5.03
N ALA A 215 -34.51 3.17 -6.16
CA ALA A 215 -35.60 2.40 -6.76
C ALA A 215 -36.09 1.28 -5.83
N TRP A 216 -35.18 0.67 -5.07
CA TRP A 216 -35.52 -0.32 -4.05
C TRP A 216 -36.34 0.30 -2.91
N HIS A 217 -35.92 1.43 -2.35
CA HIS A 217 -36.67 2.11 -1.28
C HIS A 217 -38.01 2.67 -1.76
N SER A 218 -38.13 3.02 -3.05
CA SER A 218 -39.38 3.48 -3.68
C SER A 218 -40.32 2.33 -4.10
N ASP A 219 -40.06 1.10 -3.66
CA ASP A 219 -40.80 -0.12 -4.04
C ASP A 219 -40.83 -0.46 -5.55
N GLN A 220 -39.97 0.17 -6.36
CA GLN A 220 -39.84 -0.07 -7.80
C GLN A 220 -38.95 -1.30 -8.08
N ARG A 221 -39.39 -2.48 -7.64
CA ARG A 221 -38.59 -3.73 -7.67
C ARG A 221 -38.19 -4.18 -9.08
N VAL A 222 -39.07 -3.96 -10.06
CA VAL A 222 -38.78 -4.27 -11.47
C VAL A 222 -37.68 -3.36 -12.00
N LYS A 223 -37.70 -2.06 -11.64
CA LYS A 223 -36.66 -1.11 -12.00
C LYS A 223 -35.32 -1.47 -11.37
N ALA A 224 -35.30 -1.79 -10.07
CA ALA A 224 -34.09 -2.26 -9.40
C ALA A 224 -33.48 -3.52 -10.06
N LEU A 225 -34.32 -4.50 -10.42
CA LEU A 225 -33.87 -5.68 -11.18
C LEU A 225 -33.32 -5.31 -12.56
N LYS A 226 -33.98 -4.41 -13.30
CA LYS A 226 -33.47 -3.93 -14.60
C LYS A 226 -32.10 -3.25 -14.46
N ILE A 227 -31.89 -2.43 -13.41
CA ILE A 227 -30.60 -1.79 -13.14
C ILE A 227 -29.52 -2.84 -12.86
N ALA A 228 -29.81 -3.84 -12.02
CA ALA A 228 -28.87 -4.94 -11.74
C ALA A 228 -28.49 -5.72 -13.01
N ILE A 229 -29.46 -6.00 -13.89
CA ILE A 229 -29.22 -6.64 -15.20
C ILE A 229 -28.31 -5.77 -16.07
N GLN A 230 -28.54 -4.45 -16.13
CA GLN A 230 -27.70 -3.54 -16.90
C GLN A 230 -26.28 -3.48 -16.34
N CYS A 231 -26.11 -3.43 -15.02
CA CYS A 231 -24.79 -3.47 -14.39
C CYS A 231 -24.04 -4.76 -14.79
N ALA A 232 -24.67 -5.93 -14.67
CA ALA A 232 -24.08 -7.19 -15.08
C ALA A 232 -23.76 -7.26 -16.59
N LYS A 233 -24.53 -6.56 -17.44
CA LYS A 233 -24.28 -6.47 -18.88
C LYS A 233 -23.01 -5.70 -19.22
N LEU A 234 -22.59 -4.74 -18.38
CA LEU A 234 -21.33 -4.02 -18.56
C LEU A 234 -20.09 -4.94 -18.50
N LEU A 235 -20.21 -6.11 -17.87
CA LEU A 235 -19.14 -7.12 -17.80
C LEU A 235 -18.94 -7.91 -19.11
N VAL A 236 -19.85 -7.76 -20.07
CA VAL A 236 -19.72 -8.34 -21.43
C VAL A 236 -18.71 -7.53 -22.26
N ASP A 237 -18.54 -6.24 -21.95
CA ASP A 237 -17.66 -5.35 -22.70
C ASP A 237 -16.19 -5.46 -22.24
N THR A 238 -15.35 -5.96 -23.15
CA THR A 238 -13.89 -6.08 -23.00
C THR A 238 -13.12 -5.08 -23.88
N SER A 239 -13.75 -3.98 -24.31
CA SER A 239 -13.12 -2.96 -25.17
C SER A 239 -11.85 -2.36 -24.57
N VAL A 240 -11.81 -2.17 -23.25
CA VAL A 240 -10.63 -1.76 -22.50
C VAL A 240 -10.23 -2.88 -21.54
N MET A 241 -9.37 -3.79 -22.01
CA MET A 241 -9.00 -5.00 -21.27
C MET A 241 -8.26 -4.68 -19.96
N ALA A 242 -7.37 -3.68 -19.97
CA ALA A 242 -6.54 -3.32 -18.82
C ALA A 242 -7.35 -2.94 -17.56
N PHE A 243 -8.54 -2.37 -17.76
CA PHE A 243 -9.45 -1.94 -16.67
C PHE A 243 -10.47 -3.01 -16.27
N TYR A 244 -10.51 -4.15 -16.96
CA TYR A 244 -11.51 -5.20 -16.72
C TYR A 244 -11.54 -5.70 -15.26
N PRO A 245 -10.41 -5.95 -14.57
CA PRO A 245 -10.42 -6.37 -13.17
C PRO A 245 -11.10 -5.34 -12.24
N SER A 246 -10.80 -4.05 -12.44
CA SER A 246 -11.44 -2.96 -11.67
C SER A 246 -12.92 -2.82 -11.99
N LYS A 247 -13.29 -2.91 -13.28
CA LYS A 247 -14.69 -2.95 -13.74
C LYS A 247 -15.45 -4.08 -13.04
N PHE A 248 -14.86 -5.28 -12.99
CA PHE A 248 -15.46 -6.44 -12.33
C PHE A 248 -15.77 -6.19 -10.86
N VAL A 249 -14.80 -5.66 -10.11
CA VAL A 249 -14.99 -5.38 -8.67
C VAL A 249 -16.11 -4.37 -8.45
N LEU A 250 -16.09 -3.23 -9.17
CA LEU A 250 -17.12 -2.19 -9.03
C LEU A 250 -18.53 -2.68 -9.34
N ILE A 251 -18.70 -3.48 -10.40
CA ILE A 251 -20.01 -4.02 -10.78
C ILE A 251 -20.47 -5.10 -9.80
N THR A 252 -19.57 -5.98 -9.35
CA THR A 252 -19.96 -7.04 -8.41
C THR A 252 -20.33 -6.50 -7.04
N ASP A 253 -19.80 -5.35 -6.61
CA ASP A 253 -20.26 -4.63 -5.41
C ASP A 253 -21.75 -4.26 -5.51
N ILE A 254 -22.18 -3.71 -6.66
CA ILE A 254 -23.60 -3.37 -6.89
C ILE A 254 -24.49 -4.62 -6.88
N LEU A 255 -24.01 -5.71 -7.49
CA LEU A 255 -24.73 -6.97 -7.52
C LEU A 255 -24.87 -7.57 -6.12
N ASP A 256 -23.85 -7.47 -5.28
CA ASP A 256 -23.90 -7.92 -3.89
C ASP A 256 -24.91 -7.10 -3.07
N ILE A 257 -24.95 -5.78 -3.25
CA ILE A 257 -25.98 -4.90 -2.65
C ILE A 257 -27.38 -5.34 -3.09
N PHE A 258 -27.58 -5.58 -4.40
CA PHE A 258 -28.86 -6.09 -4.90
C PHE A 258 -29.24 -7.45 -4.28
N GLY A 259 -28.28 -8.37 -4.17
CA GLY A 259 -28.45 -9.68 -3.52
C GLY A 259 -28.88 -9.56 -2.06
N LYS A 260 -28.21 -8.69 -1.30
CA LYS A 260 -28.51 -8.35 0.09
C LYS A 260 -29.94 -7.82 0.24
N LEU A 261 -30.29 -6.83 -0.57
CA LEU A 261 -31.61 -6.21 -0.56
C LEU A 261 -32.73 -7.24 -0.83
N VAL A 262 -32.54 -8.13 -1.83
CA VAL A 262 -33.49 -9.21 -2.13
C VAL A 262 -33.62 -10.19 -0.95
N TYR A 263 -32.50 -10.60 -0.35
CA TYR A 263 -32.49 -11.53 0.77
C TYR A 263 -33.18 -10.95 2.02
N GLU A 264 -32.88 -9.71 2.40
CA GLU A 264 -33.50 -9.02 3.54
C GLU A 264 -35.02 -8.92 3.35
N ARG A 265 -35.48 -8.63 2.14
CA ARG A 265 -36.90 -8.62 1.82
C ARG A 265 -37.55 -9.98 1.97
N LEU A 266 -36.89 -11.05 1.55
CA LEU A 266 -37.39 -12.40 1.74
C LEU A 266 -37.47 -12.76 3.22
N LYS A 267 -36.47 -12.35 4.02
CA LYS A 267 -36.46 -12.53 5.49
C LYS A 267 -37.63 -11.79 6.16
N MET A 268 -37.89 -10.54 5.79
CA MET A 268 -39.05 -9.77 6.29
C MET A 268 -40.38 -10.43 5.91
N LYS A 269 -40.51 -10.93 4.68
CA LYS A 269 -41.73 -11.63 4.23
C LYS A 269 -41.93 -13.01 4.87
N ALA A 270 -40.87 -13.57 5.44
CA ALA A 270 -40.89 -14.89 6.06
C ALA A 270 -41.10 -14.82 7.59
N GLU A 271 -41.45 -13.65 8.13
CA GLU A 271 -41.92 -13.51 9.51
C GLU A 271 -43.12 -14.43 9.77
N TYR A 272 -43.06 -15.17 10.87
CA TYR A 272 -44.10 -16.12 11.25
C TYR A 272 -44.60 -15.85 12.68
N TYR A 273 -45.83 -16.27 12.94
CA TYR A 273 -46.44 -16.20 14.26
C TYR A 273 -46.16 -17.51 15.01
N LYS A 274 -45.49 -17.43 16.16
CA LYS A 274 -45.35 -18.60 17.04
C LYS A 274 -46.74 -19.05 17.52
N PRO A 275 -47.02 -20.37 17.61
CA PRO A 275 -48.28 -20.87 18.15
C PRO A 275 -48.58 -20.25 19.53
N GLY A 276 -49.67 -19.47 19.64
CA GLY A 276 -50.06 -18.78 20.88
C GLY A 276 -49.53 -17.35 21.06
N SER A 277 -48.71 -16.81 20.14
CA SER A 277 -48.24 -15.41 20.17
C SER A 277 -48.85 -14.59 19.03
N LYS A 278 -49.29 -13.36 19.34
CA LYS A 278 -49.73 -12.37 18.33
C LYS A 278 -48.59 -11.49 17.81
N VAL A 279 -47.36 -11.71 18.26
CA VAL A 279 -46.18 -10.93 17.86
C VAL A 279 -45.47 -11.65 16.70
N PRO A 280 -45.32 -11.01 15.53
CA PRO A 280 -44.53 -11.56 14.43
C PRO A 280 -43.08 -11.73 14.88
N THR A 281 -42.52 -12.92 14.68
CA THR A 281 -41.13 -13.22 15.01
C THR A 281 -40.34 -13.37 13.71
N SER A 282 -39.26 -12.62 13.57
CA SER A 282 -38.33 -12.76 12.44
C SER A 282 -37.63 -14.12 12.46
N LEU A 283 -37.27 -14.62 11.28
CA LEU A 283 -36.53 -15.87 11.18
C LEU A 283 -35.16 -15.76 11.88
N PRO A 284 -34.76 -16.78 12.67
CA PRO A 284 -33.41 -16.85 13.21
C PRO A 284 -32.38 -16.98 12.08
N ASP A 285 -31.13 -16.61 12.32
CA ASP A 285 -30.10 -16.58 11.26
C ASP A 285 -29.78 -17.96 10.67
N ASN A 286 -29.96 -19.04 11.45
CA ASN A 286 -29.82 -20.44 11.04
C ASN A 286 -31.17 -21.14 10.83
N PHE A 287 -32.08 -20.50 10.10
CA PHE A 287 -33.38 -21.10 9.80
C PHE A 287 -33.28 -22.28 8.82
N THR A 288 -34.22 -23.22 8.91
CA THR A 288 -34.41 -24.29 7.92
C THR A 288 -35.57 -23.94 6.97
N PRO A 289 -35.60 -24.51 5.74
CA PRO A 289 -36.67 -24.26 4.79
C PRO A 289 -38.06 -24.62 5.33
N ASP A 290 -38.16 -25.55 6.30
CA ASP A 290 -39.44 -25.93 6.92
C ASP A 290 -40.04 -24.82 7.78
N MET A 291 -39.20 -23.91 8.30
CA MET A 291 -39.64 -22.75 9.09
C MET A 291 -40.14 -21.60 8.21
N VAL A 292 -39.94 -21.68 6.89
CA VAL A 292 -40.25 -20.60 5.95
C VAL A 292 -41.70 -20.75 5.45
N PRO A 293 -42.57 -19.73 5.62
CA PRO A 293 -43.94 -19.75 5.11
C PRO A 293 -44.01 -19.94 3.58
N GLU A 294 -45.04 -20.63 3.10
CA GLU A 294 -45.16 -20.96 1.65
C GLU A 294 -45.23 -19.70 0.77
N ASN A 295 -45.85 -18.61 1.23
CA ASN A 295 -45.87 -17.32 0.51
C ASN A 295 -44.46 -16.73 0.30
N ALA A 296 -43.58 -16.87 1.31
CA ALA A 296 -42.19 -16.44 1.18
C ALA A 296 -41.40 -17.34 0.22
N LYS A 297 -41.65 -18.67 0.25
CA LYS A 297 -41.09 -19.63 -0.72
C LYS A 297 -41.54 -19.32 -2.14
N GLU A 298 -42.81 -19.05 -2.36
CA GLU A 298 -43.35 -18.67 -3.66
C GLU A 298 -42.74 -17.35 -4.16
N THR A 299 -42.62 -16.34 -3.28
CA THR A 299 -41.94 -15.08 -3.60
C THR A 299 -40.47 -15.33 -3.98
N CYS A 300 -39.79 -16.24 -3.30
CA CYS A 300 -38.42 -16.64 -3.61
C CYS A 300 -38.31 -17.34 -4.97
N ARG A 301 -39.16 -18.34 -5.25
CA ARG A 301 -39.25 -19.00 -6.57
C ARG A 301 -39.52 -18.01 -7.70
N ASN A 302 -40.41 -17.04 -7.47
CA ASN A 302 -40.70 -15.97 -8.43
C ASN A 302 -39.48 -15.12 -8.79
N TRP A 303 -38.58 -14.85 -7.85
CA TRP A 303 -37.31 -14.18 -8.15
C TRP A 303 -36.44 -15.03 -9.08
N PHE A 304 -36.27 -16.32 -8.76
CA PHE A 304 -35.49 -17.25 -9.58
C PHE A 304 -36.10 -17.43 -10.99
N TYR A 305 -37.44 -17.52 -11.11
CA TYR A 305 -38.09 -17.60 -12.43
C TYR A 305 -37.88 -16.33 -13.26
N LYS A 306 -37.95 -15.15 -12.63
CA LYS A 306 -37.66 -13.88 -13.31
C LYS A 306 -36.22 -13.82 -13.79
N ILE A 307 -35.28 -14.27 -12.98
CA ILE A 307 -33.86 -14.32 -13.37
C ILE A 307 -33.63 -15.34 -14.47
N ALA A 308 -34.21 -16.54 -14.37
CA ALA A 308 -34.13 -17.58 -15.40
C ALA A 308 -34.68 -17.11 -16.76
N SER A 309 -35.65 -16.19 -16.76
CA SER A 309 -36.25 -15.60 -17.97
C SER A 309 -35.36 -14.59 -18.70
N ILE A 310 -34.23 -14.16 -18.08
CA ILE A 310 -33.25 -13.30 -18.74
C ILE A 310 -32.62 -14.06 -19.91
N ARG A 311 -32.70 -13.47 -21.11
CA ARG A 311 -32.23 -14.12 -22.35
C ARG A 311 -30.71 -14.13 -22.47
N GLU A 312 -30.05 -13.06 -22.06
CA GLU A 312 -28.59 -12.92 -22.14
C GLU A 312 -27.90 -13.76 -21.06
N LEU A 313 -26.93 -14.58 -21.46
CA LEU A 313 -26.29 -15.55 -20.56
C LEU A 313 -25.53 -14.86 -19.41
N VAL A 314 -24.67 -13.89 -19.70
CA VAL A 314 -23.80 -13.26 -18.71
C VAL A 314 -24.61 -12.52 -17.62
N PRO A 315 -25.54 -11.60 -17.96
CA PRO A 315 -26.37 -10.96 -16.93
C PRO A 315 -27.19 -11.95 -16.11
N ARG A 316 -27.73 -13.00 -16.75
CA ARG A 316 -28.46 -14.05 -16.04
C ARG A 316 -27.60 -14.73 -14.97
N LEU A 317 -26.40 -15.16 -15.33
CA LEU A 317 -25.50 -15.87 -14.41
C LEU A 317 -25.10 -14.98 -13.23
N TYR A 318 -24.68 -13.74 -13.49
CA TYR A 318 -24.25 -12.81 -12.44
C TYR A 318 -25.37 -12.45 -11.46
N VAL A 319 -26.58 -12.16 -11.96
CA VAL A 319 -27.72 -11.84 -11.09
C VAL A 319 -28.18 -13.08 -10.31
N GLU A 320 -28.13 -14.28 -10.92
CA GLU A 320 -28.43 -15.52 -10.20
C GLU A 320 -27.42 -15.82 -9.09
N MET A 321 -26.12 -15.66 -9.38
CA MET A 321 -25.04 -15.80 -8.39
C MET A 321 -25.22 -14.78 -7.25
N ALA A 322 -25.57 -13.53 -7.53
CA ALA A 322 -25.77 -12.49 -6.52
C ALA A 322 -26.87 -12.83 -5.51
N ILE A 323 -27.97 -13.46 -5.95
CA ILE A 323 -29.08 -13.82 -5.06
C ILE A 323 -28.97 -15.26 -4.52
N ILE A 324 -27.87 -15.97 -4.77
CA ILE A 324 -27.76 -17.42 -4.48
C ILE A 324 -28.02 -17.75 -3.01
N LYS A 325 -27.69 -16.85 -2.06
CA LYS A 325 -28.00 -17.04 -0.62
C LYS A 325 -29.51 -17.23 -0.38
N SER A 326 -30.35 -16.64 -1.23
CA SER A 326 -31.80 -16.78 -1.18
C SER A 326 -32.29 -18.21 -1.47
N TYR A 327 -31.45 -19.10 -2.03
CA TYR A 327 -31.80 -20.53 -2.09
C TYR A 327 -32.06 -21.14 -0.71
N SER A 328 -31.52 -20.54 0.37
CA SER A 328 -31.74 -21.00 1.75
C SER A 328 -33.20 -21.03 2.17
N PHE A 329 -34.05 -20.20 1.55
CA PHE A 329 -35.49 -20.20 1.79
C PHE A 329 -36.21 -21.41 1.17
N LEU A 330 -35.58 -22.05 0.17
CA LEU A 330 -36.15 -23.15 -0.58
C LEU A 330 -35.60 -24.49 -0.12
N THR A 331 -34.27 -24.60 0.00
CA THR A 331 -33.58 -25.87 0.27
C THR A 331 -32.30 -25.66 1.08
N THR A 332 -31.86 -26.72 1.77
CA THR A 332 -30.60 -26.77 2.52
C THR A 332 -29.55 -27.68 1.87
N SER A 333 -29.97 -28.68 1.09
CA SER A 333 -29.10 -29.70 0.49
C SER A 333 -28.68 -29.42 -0.95
N GLU A 334 -29.39 -28.55 -1.68
CA GLU A 334 -29.21 -28.40 -3.13
C GLU A 334 -28.19 -27.32 -3.53
N PHE A 335 -27.58 -26.61 -2.58
CA PHE A 335 -26.61 -25.55 -2.88
C PHE A 335 -25.47 -26.05 -3.77
N ASN A 336 -24.89 -27.21 -3.46
CA ASN A 336 -23.80 -27.78 -4.27
C ASN A 336 -24.29 -28.05 -5.71
N THR A 337 -25.49 -28.63 -5.87
CA THR A 337 -26.06 -28.88 -7.20
C THR A 337 -26.30 -27.60 -8.00
N ALA A 338 -26.74 -26.53 -7.34
CA ALA A 338 -26.93 -25.21 -7.95
C ALA A 338 -25.58 -24.60 -8.37
N LEU A 339 -24.58 -24.64 -7.50
CA LEU A 339 -23.22 -24.16 -7.80
C LEU A 339 -22.60 -24.93 -8.97
N LEU A 340 -22.66 -26.27 -8.98
CA LEU A 340 -22.18 -27.10 -10.09
C LEU A 340 -22.95 -26.85 -11.39
N ARG A 341 -24.27 -26.59 -11.31
CA ARG A 341 -25.06 -26.20 -12.49
C ARG A 341 -24.54 -24.89 -13.06
N ILE A 342 -24.29 -23.88 -12.22
CA ILE A 342 -23.75 -22.59 -12.66
C ILE A 342 -22.35 -22.77 -13.25
N THR A 343 -21.47 -23.57 -12.62
CA THR A 343 -20.15 -23.94 -13.17
C THR A 343 -20.27 -24.46 -14.60
N ARG A 344 -21.20 -25.41 -14.85
CA ARG A 344 -21.45 -25.94 -16.19
C ARG A 344 -22.00 -24.89 -17.15
N MET A 345 -22.82 -23.96 -16.69
CA MET A 345 -23.34 -22.87 -17.53
C MET A 345 -22.25 -21.85 -17.90
N ILE A 346 -21.26 -21.60 -17.04
CA ILE A 346 -20.13 -20.71 -17.32
C ILE A 346 -19.29 -21.22 -18.51
N ARG A 347 -19.31 -22.53 -18.80
CA ARG A 347 -18.67 -23.11 -20.02
C ARG A 347 -19.21 -22.52 -21.32
N GLY A 348 -20.42 -21.94 -21.30
CA GLY A 348 -21.01 -21.26 -22.46
C GLY A 348 -20.43 -19.87 -22.75
N ILE A 349 -19.56 -19.33 -21.89
CA ILE A 349 -18.90 -18.04 -22.10
C ILE A 349 -17.64 -18.26 -22.95
N GLY A 350 -17.66 -17.78 -24.20
CA GLY A 350 -16.54 -17.97 -25.14
C GLY A 350 -15.33 -17.05 -24.93
N ASN A 351 -15.48 -15.92 -24.25
CA ASN A 351 -14.36 -15.03 -23.94
C ASN A 351 -13.66 -15.49 -22.64
N PRO A 352 -12.37 -15.88 -22.67
CA PRO A 352 -11.67 -16.44 -21.53
C PRO A 352 -11.56 -15.47 -20.34
N LEU A 353 -11.43 -14.17 -20.59
CA LEU A 353 -11.33 -13.15 -19.54
C LEU A 353 -12.67 -13.01 -18.80
N ILE A 354 -13.78 -12.89 -19.52
CA ILE A 354 -15.11 -12.85 -18.90
C ILE A 354 -15.38 -14.13 -18.12
N ALA A 355 -15.00 -15.27 -18.71
CA ALA A 355 -15.28 -16.57 -18.14
C ALA A 355 -14.50 -16.79 -16.83
N VAL A 356 -13.22 -16.38 -16.71
CA VAL A 356 -12.46 -16.57 -15.46
C VAL A 356 -13.02 -15.70 -14.32
N TYR A 357 -13.45 -14.47 -14.62
CA TYR A 357 -14.04 -13.58 -13.60
C TYR A 357 -15.42 -14.03 -13.16
N ALA A 358 -16.23 -14.63 -14.05
CA ALA A 358 -17.47 -15.28 -13.67
C ALA A 358 -17.23 -16.46 -12.72
N ARG A 359 -16.18 -17.26 -12.97
CA ARG A 359 -15.76 -18.35 -12.06
C ARG A 359 -15.28 -17.80 -10.71
N CYS A 360 -14.54 -16.70 -10.72
CA CYS A 360 -14.07 -16.02 -9.50
C CYS A 360 -15.24 -15.56 -8.64
N TYR A 361 -16.24 -14.87 -9.23
CA TYR A 361 -17.45 -14.46 -8.52
C TYR A 361 -18.21 -15.65 -7.95
N LEU A 362 -18.39 -16.73 -8.73
CA LEU A 362 -19.00 -17.97 -8.24
C LEU A 362 -18.24 -18.57 -7.05
N CYS A 363 -16.91 -18.62 -7.11
CA CYS A 363 -16.07 -19.12 -6.02
C CYS A 363 -16.16 -18.24 -4.78
N ARG A 364 -16.19 -16.91 -4.94
CA ARG A 364 -16.37 -15.95 -3.85
C ARG A 364 -17.71 -16.12 -3.16
N VAL A 365 -18.80 -16.05 -3.91
CA VAL A 365 -20.15 -16.16 -3.33
C VAL A 365 -20.38 -17.58 -2.79
N GLY A 366 -19.88 -18.61 -3.48
CA GLY A 366 -19.98 -20.00 -3.05
C GLY A 366 -19.23 -20.31 -1.76
N LEU A 367 -18.03 -19.76 -1.58
CA LEU A 367 -17.27 -19.87 -0.32
C LEU A 367 -18.07 -19.26 0.83
N ALA A 368 -18.58 -18.05 0.60
CA ALA A 368 -19.28 -17.30 1.61
C ALA A 368 -20.62 -17.96 2.01
N LEU A 369 -21.23 -18.83 1.19
CA LEU A 369 -22.37 -19.61 1.67
C LEU A 369 -22.04 -20.53 2.86
N ASN A 370 -20.78 -20.95 3.04
CA ASN A 370 -20.24 -21.85 4.07
C ASN A 370 -21.16 -23.07 4.41
N LYS A 371 -21.88 -23.55 3.38
CA LYS A 371 -22.89 -24.63 3.48
C LYS A 371 -22.47 -25.91 2.76
N THR A 372 -21.34 -25.89 2.06
CA THR A 372 -20.85 -27.04 1.29
C THR A 372 -19.58 -27.57 1.95
N SER A 373 -19.53 -28.86 2.27
CA SER A 373 -18.36 -29.49 2.88
C SER A 373 -17.25 -29.81 1.87
N ASP A 374 -17.61 -30.13 0.63
CA ASP A 374 -16.68 -30.80 -0.30
C ASP A 374 -16.04 -29.85 -1.33
N PHE A 375 -16.51 -28.59 -1.40
CA PHE A 375 -16.02 -27.53 -2.30
C PHE A 375 -15.76 -27.95 -3.76
N GLU A 376 -16.44 -29.01 -4.23
CA GLU A 376 -16.21 -29.63 -5.53
C GLU A 376 -16.34 -28.64 -6.70
N PHE A 377 -17.28 -27.70 -6.58
CA PHE A 377 -17.49 -26.66 -7.58
C PHE A 377 -16.24 -25.79 -7.80
N VAL A 378 -15.44 -25.51 -6.77
CA VAL A 378 -14.19 -24.72 -6.90
C VAL A 378 -13.17 -25.48 -7.73
N ARG A 379 -13.01 -26.78 -7.43
CA ARG A 379 -12.14 -27.70 -8.18
C ARG A 379 -12.55 -27.79 -9.65
N GLU A 380 -13.85 -27.97 -9.93
CA GLU A 380 -14.38 -28.02 -11.29
C GLU A 380 -14.19 -26.69 -12.04
N ASN A 381 -14.35 -25.54 -11.38
CA ASN A 381 -14.09 -24.24 -12.00
C ASN A 381 -12.62 -24.08 -12.43
N LEU A 382 -11.67 -24.49 -11.58
CA LEU A 382 -10.24 -24.48 -11.93
C LEU A 382 -9.96 -25.46 -13.08
N TYR A 383 -10.49 -26.68 -13.02
CA TYR A 383 -10.25 -27.69 -14.05
C TYR A 383 -10.85 -27.30 -15.40
N ASP A 384 -12.04 -26.70 -15.41
CA ASP A 384 -12.64 -26.15 -16.62
C ASP A 384 -11.77 -25.01 -17.20
N PHE A 385 -11.19 -24.16 -16.35
CA PHE A 385 -10.24 -23.13 -16.81
C PHE A 385 -8.99 -23.76 -17.44
N LEU A 386 -8.37 -24.74 -16.76
CA LEU A 386 -7.19 -25.46 -17.26
C LEU A 386 -7.48 -26.16 -18.59
N PHE A 387 -8.67 -26.74 -18.75
CA PHE A 387 -9.09 -27.37 -20.02
C PHE A 387 -9.14 -26.36 -21.18
N THR A 388 -9.56 -25.12 -20.90
CA THR A 388 -9.62 -24.03 -21.89
C THR A 388 -8.37 -23.15 -21.94
N TYR A 389 -7.31 -23.48 -21.20
CA TYR A 389 -6.15 -22.60 -20.99
C TYR A 389 -5.48 -22.15 -22.28
N GLN A 390 -5.39 -23.05 -23.27
CA GLN A 390 -4.78 -22.75 -24.57
C GLN A 390 -5.52 -21.66 -25.37
N GLN A 391 -6.78 -21.36 -25.03
CA GLN A 391 -7.53 -20.26 -25.65
C GLN A 391 -6.91 -18.90 -25.38
N LEU A 392 -6.18 -18.72 -24.26
CA LEU A 392 -5.48 -17.47 -23.93
C LEU A 392 -4.41 -17.12 -24.98
N PHE A 393 -3.89 -18.13 -25.69
CA PHE A 393 -2.83 -17.97 -26.69
C PHE A 393 -3.34 -18.10 -28.13
N GLY A 394 -4.67 -18.17 -28.33
CA GLY A 394 -5.31 -18.34 -29.63
C GLY A 394 -5.14 -17.13 -30.57
N ALA A 395 -5.34 -17.36 -31.88
CA ALA A 395 -5.14 -16.34 -32.91
C ALA A 395 -6.06 -15.11 -32.76
N ALA A 396 -7.32 -15.32 -32.35
CA ALA A 396 -8.28 -14.23 -32.13
C ALA A 396 -7.81 -13.28 -31.02
N VAL A 397 -7.31 -13.83 -29.90
CA VAL A 397 -6.77 -13.04 -28.79
C VAL A 397 -5.55 -12.25 -29.26
N ARG A 398 -4.62 -12.86 -30.03
CA ARG A 398 -3.46 -12.14 -30.57
C ARG A 398 -3.86 -10.96 -31.46
N HIS A 399 -4.91 -11.12 -32.27
CA HIS A 399 -5.45 -10.03 -33.08
C HIS A 399 -6.02 -8.90 -32.22
N ASP A 400 -6.79 -9.22 -31.17
CA ASP A 400 -7.35 -8.23 -30.26
C ASP A 400 -6.27 -7.48 -29.46
N LEU A 401 -5.22 -8.20 -29.04
CA LEU A 401 -4.04 -7.62 -28.39
C LEU A 401 -3.30 -6.64 -29.32
N ALA A 402 -3.12 -7.01 -30.59
CA ALA A 402 -2.51 -6.14 -31.59
C ALA A 402 -3.36 -4.88 -31.84
N LYS A 403 -4.69 -5.02 -31.86
CA LYS A 403 -5.61 -3.89 -32.04
C LYS A 403 -5.56 -2.89 -30.87
N GLN A 404 -5.43 -3.38 -29.64
CA GLN A 404 -5.38 -2.56 -28.43
C GLN A 404 -3.95 -2.18 -28.00
N ASN A 405 -2.91 -2.57 -28.76
CA ASN A 405 -1.50 -2.39 -28.39
C ASN A 405 -1.14 -2.93 -26.98
N VAL A 406 -1.75 -4.06 -26.59
CA VAL A 406 -1.52 -4.69 -25.28
C VAL A 406 -0.48 -5.81 -25.42
N ILE A 407 0.57 -5.76 -24.60
CA ILE A 407 1.61 -6.80 -24.54
C ILE A 407 1.01 -8.07 -23.91
N LEU A 408 1.39 -9.25 -24.40
CA LEU A 408 0.87 -10.54 -23.93
C LEU A 408 0.99 -10.71 -22.41
N HIS A 409 2.11 -10.33 -21.80
CA HIS A 409 2.27 -10.33 -20.34
C HIS A 409 1.18 -9.51 -19.63
N SER A 410 0.95 -8.27 -20.08
CA SER A 410 -0.03 -7.37 -19.46
C SER A 410 -1.44 -7.97 -19.52
N TYR A 411 -1.76 -8.68 -20.61
CA TYR A 411 -3.01 -9.42 -20.75
C TYR A 411 -3.09 -10.64 -19.83
N LEU A 412 -2.04 -11.46 -19.74
CA LEU A 412 -2.02 -12.62 -18.83
C LEU A 412 -2.14 -12.18 -17.36
N ASN A 413 -1.53 -11.05 -17.00
CA ASN A 413 -1.64 -10.46 -15.66
C ASN A 413 -3.07 -9.96 -15.32
N LEU A 414 -3.99 -9.83 -16.30
CA LEU A 414 -5.41 -9.56 -16.02
C LEU A 414 -6.13 -10.76 -15.41
N TYR A 415 -5.60 -11.97 -15.59
CA TYR A 415 -6.16 -13.21 -15.05
C TYR A 415 -5.74 -13.45 -13.60
N SER A 416 -4.58 -12.92 -13.18
CA SER A 416 -4.00 -13.19 -11.85
C SER A 416 -5.00 -12.95 -10.71
N PRO A 417 -5.73 -11.82 -10.60
CA PRO A 417 -6.63 -11.60 -9.46
C PRO A 417 -7.73 -12.65 -9.34
N ALA A 418 -8.28 -13.08 -10.48
CA ALA A 418 -9.33 -14.09 -10.53
C ALA A 418 -8.78 -15.50 -10.23
N LEU A 419 -7.64 -15.85 -10.83
CA LEU A 419 -7.01 -17.16 -10.63
C LEU A 419 -6.46 -17.32 -9.22
N ASP A 420 -5.78 -16.30 -8.69
CA ASP A 420 -5.24 -16.29 -7.33
C ASP A 420 -6.37 -16.52 -6.32
N TRP A 421 -7.55 -15.93 -6.52
CA TRP A 421 -8.70 -16.16 -5.65
C TRP A 421 -9.22 -17.59 -5.76
N ILE A 422 -9.49 -18.08 -6.98
CA ILE A 422 -10.00 -19.44 -7.19
C ILE A 422 -9.07 -20.48 -6.57
N VAL A 423 -7.76 -20.33 -6.78
CA VAL A 423 -6.75 -21.26 -6.24
C VAL A 423 -6.59 -21.11 -4.73
N GLN A 424 -6.62 -19.89 -4.18
CA GLN A 424 -6.54 -19.70 -2.73
C GLN A 424 -7.73 -20.33 -2.01
N VAL A 425 -8.95 -20.17 -2.54
CA VAL A 425 -10.15 -20.83 -2.00
C VAL A 425 -9.99 -22.36 -2.06
N LEU A 426 -9.43 -22.89 -3.16
CA LEU A 426 -9.15 -24.32 -3.30
C LEU A 426 -8.13 -24.79 -2.25
N VAL A 427 -7.03 -24.06 -2.06
CA VAL A 427 -5.95 -24.40 -1.11
C VAL A 427 -6.43 -24.34 0.34
N ALA A 428 -7.29 -23.38 0.69
CA ALA A 428 -7.83 -23.25 2.04
C ALA A 428 -8.80 -24.40 2.41
N THR A 429 -9.47 -24.98 1.42
CA THR A 429 -10.54 -25.98 1.62
C THR A 429 -10.10 -27.42 1.37
N SER A 430 -8.91 -27.63 0.79
CA SER A 430 -8.47 -28.94 0.31
C SER A 430 -7.28 -29.53 1.09
N PRO A 431 -7.15 -30.88 1.15
CA PRO A 431 -5.96 -31.53 1.68
C PRO A 431 -4.75 -31.39 0.75
N GLU A 432 -3.54 -31.59 1.29
CA GLU A 432 -2.28 -31.43 0.54
C GLU A 432 -2.17 -32.37 -0.68
N SER A 433 -2.76 -33.56 -0.64
CA SER A 433 -2.77 -34.50 -1.78
C SER A 433 -3.45 -33.94 -3.03
N LEU A 434 -4.48 -33.10 -2.87
CA LEU A 434 -5.13 -32.44 -4.00
C LEU A 434 -4.23 -31.33 -4.58
N LEU A 435 -3.39 -30.70 -3.76
CA LEU A 435 -2.45 -29.66 -4.22
C LEU A 435 -1.39 -30.24 -5.15
N GLU A 436 -0.91 -31.46 -4.87
CA GLU A 436 0.00 -32.19 -5.75
C GLU A 436 -0.66 -32.52 -7.10
N GLU A 437 -1.93 -32.93 -7.09
CA GLU A 437 -2.70 -33.17 -8.31
C GLU A 437 -2.87 -31.89 -9.13
N VAL A 438 -3.25 -30.79 -8.49
CA VAL A 438 -3.41 -29.47 -9.13
C VAL A 438 -2.08 -29.03 -9.75
N LEU A 439 -0.98 -29.12 -9.01
CA LEU A 439 0.35 -28.80 -9.51
C LEU A 439 0.75 -29.68 -10.70
N SER A 440 0.47 -30.99 -10.64
CA SER A 440 0.72 -31.92 -11.75
C SER A 440 -0.08 -31.56 -13.00
N ARG A 441 -1.33 -31.12 -12.85
CA ARG A 441 -2.15 -30.65 -13.98
C ARG A 441 -1.66 -29.33 -14.54
N CYS A 442 -1.21 -28.39 -13.71
CA CYS A 442 -0.60 -27.14 -14.17
C CYS A 442 0.70 -27.39 -14.96
N LYS A 443 1.54 -28.33 -14.51
CA LYS A 443 2.78 -28.73 -15.20
C LYS A 443 2.57 -29.30 -16.60
N LYS A 444 1.38 -29.88 -16.87
CA LYS A 444 1.05 -30.47 -18.18
C LYS A 444 0.64 -29.43 -19.23
N GLN A 445 0.38 -28.19 -18.82
CA GLN A 445 -0.04 -27.13 -19.75
C GLN A 445 1.18 -26.52 -20.45
N GLU A 446 1.10 -26.38 -21.76
CA GLU A 446 2.02 -25.53 -22.52
C GLU A 446 1.83 -24.07 -22.09
N ASN A 447 2.91 -23.28 -22.05
CA ASN A 447 2.91 -21.89 -21.53
C ASN A 447 2.41 -21.78 -20.07
N GLY A 448 2.82 -22.70 -19.21
CA GLY A 448 2.39 -22.80 -17.81
C GLY A 448 2.85 -21.67 -16.88
N SER A 449 3.62 -20.68 -17.35
CA SER A 449 4.22 -19.63 -16.52
C SER A 449 3.20 -18.80 -15.72
N LEU A 450 2.04 -18.45 -16.30
CA LEU A 450 0.96 -17.77 -15.55
C LEU A 450 0.40 -18.66 -14.43
N LEU A 451 0.21 -19.95 -14.70
CA LEU A 451 -0.28 -20.93 -13.73
C LEU A 451 0.75 -21.13 -12.61
N LEU A 452 2.03 -21.19 -12.96
CA LEU A 452 3.13 -21.28 -12.00
C LEU A 452 3.16 -20.05 -11.09
N ASN A 453 2.99 -18.84 -11.64
CA ASN A 453 2.86 -17.64 -10.81
C ASN A 453 1.67 -17.74 -9.85
N THR A 454 0.50 -18.16 -10.36
CA THR A 454 -0.72 -18.34 -9.54
C THR A 454 -0.49 -19.35 -8.40
N VAL A 455 0.26 -20.43 -8.66
CA VAL A 455 0.62 -21.41 -7.62
C VAL A 455 1.53 -20.76 -6.58
N LEU A 456 2.55 -20.02 -7.01
CA LEU A 456 3.48 -19.34 -6.10
C LEU A 456 2.76 -18.30 -5.22
N THR A 457 1.78 -17.58 -5.75
CA THR A 457 1.03 -16.56 -5.00
C THR A 457 -0.04 -17.14 -4.08
N ALA A 458 -0.73 -18.22 -4.50
CA ALA A 458 -1.90 -18.74 -3.81
C ALA A 458 -1.63 -19.93 -2.86
N PHE A 459 -0.57 -20.72 -3.09
CA PHE A 459 -0.26 -21.86 -2.23
C PHE A 459 0.36 -21.39 -0.91
N LYS A 460 0.30 -22.25 0.13
CA LYS A 460 0.92 -21.95 1.42
C LYS A 460 2.45 -21.84 1.25
N PRO A 461 3.11 -20.80 1.79
CA PRO A 461 4.57 -20.66 1.71
C PRO A 461 5.32 -21.88 2.23
N THR A 462 4.79 -22.55 3.26
CA THR A 462 5.33 -23.82 3.80
C THR A 462 5.37 -24.96 2.78
N TYR A 463 4.35 -25.06 1.93
CA TYR A 463 4.29 -26.06 0.87
C TYR A 463 5.40 -25.81 -0.18
N ILE A 464 5.62 -24.54 -0.52
CA ILE A 464 6.59 -24.10 -1.54
C ILE A 464 8.02 -24.23 -1.01
N ALA A 465 8.28 -23.76 0.22
CA ALA A 465 9.59 -23.77 0.84
C ALA A 465 10.15 -25.19 1.01
N ALA A 466 9.31 -26.16 1.39
CA ALA A 466 9.71 -27.56 1.49
C ALA A 466 10.12 -28.20 0.15
N ARG A 467 9.72 -27.61 -0.98
CA ARG A 467 9.99 -28.09 -2.36
C ARG A 467 10.66 -27.00 -3.20
N ALA A 468 11.47 -26.14 -2.58
CA ALA A 468 12.01 -24.95 -3.23
C ALA A 468 12.76 -25.27 -4.53
N MET A 469 13.58 -26.33 -4.53
CA MET A 469 14.34 -26.76 -5.72
C MET A 469 13.44 -27.24 -6.86
N ASP A 470 12.31 -27.90 -6.57
CA ASP A 470 11.36 -28.30 -7.61
C ASP A 470 10.78 -27.07 -8.31
N PHE A 471 10.41 -26.04 -7.55
CA PHE A 471 9.90 -24.79 -8.12
C PHE A 471 10.96 -24.02 -8.90
N VAL A 472 12.22 -23.99 -8.42
CA VAL A 472 13.34 -23.43 -9.19
C VAL A 472 13.49 -24.12 -10.53
N ASN A 473 13.50 -25.46 -10.56
CA ASN A 473 13.61 -26.23 -11.79
C ASN A 473 12.44 -25.98 -12.76
N LEU A 474 11.23 -25.78 -12.24
CA LEU A 474 10.07 -25.41 -13.05
C LEU A 474 10.22 -24.02 -13.67
N ILE A 475 10.75 -23.05 -12.94
CA ILE A 475 10.98 -21.69 -13.46
C ILE A 475 12.09 -21.72 -14.53
N VAL A 476 13.17 -22.46 -14.30
CA VAL A 476 14.27 -22.63 -15.28
C VAL A 476 13.76 -23.29 -16.57
N ALA A 477 12.86 -24.27 -16.46
CA ALA A 477 12.26 -24.94 -17.61
C ALA A 477 11.16 -24.13 -18.31
N SER A 478 10.66 -23.05 -17.68
CA SER A 478 9.62 -22.21 -18.26
C SER A 478 10.23 -21.28 -19.30
N GLU A 479 9.78 -21.31 -20.55
CA GLU A 479 10.23 -20.33 -21.54
C GLU A 479 9.59 -18.95 -21.28
N ASP A 480 10.23 -17.87 -21.71
CA ASP A 480 9.73 -16.48 -21.61
C ASP A 480 8.56 -16.21 -22.61
N ASP A 481 7.78 -17.25 -22.92
CA ASP A 481 6.71 -17.30 -23.92
C ASP A 481 5.39 -16.68 -23.41
N GLY A 482 5.50 -15.44 -22.92
CA GLY A 482 4.37 -14.57 -22.61
C GLY A 482 4.38 -14.04 -21.18
N TYR A 483 4.66 -14.87 -20.18
CA TYR A 483 4.79 -14.43 -18.79
C TYR A 483 6.28 -14.41 -18.37
N PRO A 484 6.84 -13.25 -17.94
CA PRO A 484 8.27 -13.11 -17.70
C PRO A 484 8.80 -13.94 -16.53
N GLN A 485 9.93 -14.63 -16.72
CA GLN A 485 10.63 -15.40 -15.69
C GLN A 485 11.02 -14.57 -14.46
N TYR A 486 11.42 -13.31 -14.63
CA TYR A 486 11.86 -12.46 -13.50
C TYR A 486 10.75 -12.25 -12.46
N LEU A 487 9.48 -12.24 -12.89
CA LEU A 487 8.34 -12.17 -11.98
C LEU A 487 8.12 -13.49 -11.24
N LEU A 488 8.33 -14.64 -11.90
CA LEU A 488 8.29 -15.95 -11.24
C LEU A 488 9.35 -16.05 -10.14
N TYR A 489 10.58 -15.62 -10.43
CA TYR A 489 11.65 -15.58 -9.43
C TYR A 489 11.35 -14.60 -8.30
N ARG A 490 10.67 -13.48 -8.58
CA ARG A 490 10.20 -12.56 -7.54
C ARG A 490 9.16 -13.23 -6.63
N SER A 491 8.11 -13.82 -7.21
CA SER A 491 7.05 -14.52 -6.47
C SER A 491 7.59 -15.70 -5.64
N LEU A 492 8.55 -16.45 -6.18
CA LEU A 492 9.25 -17.50 -5.42
C LEU A 492 10.03 -16.91 -4.25
N GLY A 493 10.81 -15.84 -4.48
CA GLY A 493 11.56 -15.17 -3.42
C GLY A 493 10.65 -14.65 -2.29
N GLU A 494 9.48 -14.09 -2.62
CA GLU A 494 8.50 -13.62 -1.64
C GLU A 494 7.99 -14.77 -0.76
N CYS A 495 7.84 -15.98 -1.32
CA CYS A 495 7.48 -17.17 -0.54
C CYS A 495 8.61 -17.64 0.37
N LEU A 496 9.85 -17.70 -0.15
CA LEU A 496 11.01 -18.21 0.59
C LEU A 496 11.52 -17.24 1.67
N VAL A 497 11.20 -15.95 1.56
CA VAL A 497 11.44 -14.96 2.62
C VAL A 497 10.43 -15.12 3.75
N ARG A 498 9.17 -15.46 3.43
CA ARG A 498 8.12 -15.69 4.45
C ARG A 498 8.34 -17.00 5.21
N GLU A 499 8.76 -18.05 4.51
CA GLU A 499 9.07 -19.35 5.11
C GLU A 499 10.39 -19.89 4.56
N SER A 500 11.28 -20.26 5.46
CA SER A 500 12.63 -20.68 5.07
C SER A 500 12.65 -22.06 4.43
N PRO A 501 13.35 -22.24 3.29
CA PRO A 501 13.58 -23.57 2.74
C PRO A 501 14.55 -24.39 3.61
N PRO A 502 14.64 -25.72 3.39
CA PRO A 502 15.66 -26.55 4.01
C PRO A 502 17.07 -25.96 3.80
N LYS A 503 17.90 -25.96 4.84
CA LYS A 503 19.24 -25.34 4.81
C LYS A 503 20.14 -25.88 3.69
N GLU A 504 19.97 -27.16 3.33
CA GLU A 504 20.70 -27.82 2.25
C GLU A 504 20.35 -27.24 0.87
N ASP A 505 19.10 -26.80 0.69
CA ASP A 505 18.60 -26.24 -0.56
C ASP A 505 18.93 -24.75 -0.72
N CYS A 506 19.08 -24.00 0.39
CA CYS A 506 19.32 -22.55 0.35
C CYS A 506 20.43 -22.16 -0.63
N GLN A 507 21.62 -22.78 -0.52
CA GLN A 507 22.76 -22.47 -1.37
C GLN A 507 22.49 -22.79 -2.85
N SER A 508 21.85 -23.94 -3.11
CA SER A 508 21.52 -24.38 -4.46
C SER A 508 20.53 -23.44 -5.13
N VAL A 509 19.50 -23.02 -4.39
CA VAL A 509 18.54 -22.00 -4.83
C VAL A 509 19.28 -20.71 -5.16
N LEU A 510 20.08 -20.17 -4.23
CA LEU A 510 20.78 -18.90 -4.43
C LEU A 510 21.71 -18.95 -5.65
N ASN A 511 22.41 -20.05 -5.88
CA ASN A 511 23.31 -20.20 -7.03
C ASN A 511 22.58 -20.09 -8.38
N VAL A 512 21.41 -20.75 -8.50
CA VAL A 512 20.60 -20.68 -9.73
C VAL A 512 20.06 -19.27 -9.94
N ILE A 513 19.53 -18.65 -8.89
CA ILE A 513 19.02 -17.28 -8.95
C ILE A 513 20.14 -16.29 -9.28
N TRP A 514 21.29 -16.42 -8.64
CA TRP A 514 22.44 -15.55 -8.87
C TRP A 514 22.84 -15.60 -10.34
N LYS A 515 22.95 -16.79 -10.92
CA LYS A 515 23.22 -16.95 -12.36
C LYS A 515 22.20 -16.17 -13.20
N TYR A 516 20.91 -16.38 -12.98
CA TYR A 516 19.86 -15.66 -13.70
C TYR A 516 19.95 -14.14 -13.53
N VAL A 517 20.05 -13.66 -12.30
CA VAL A 517 20.16 -12.22 -11.96
C VAL A 517 21.39 -11.59 -12.61
N THR A 518 22.51 -12.31 -12.70
CA THR A 518 23.69 -11.79 -13.39
C THR A 518 23.53 -11.69 -14.90
N GLU A 519 22.69 -12.53 -15.53
CA GLU A 519 22.40 -12.50 -16.97
C GLU A 519 21.42 -11.37 -17.35
N LEU A 520 20.60 -10.88 -16.40
CA LEU A 520 19.68 -9.75 -16.65
C LEU A 520 20.42 -8.46 -17.03
N THR A 521 20.06 -7.91 -18.19
CA THR A 521 20.60 -6.64 -18.72
C THR A 521 19.72 -5.44 -18.45
N ASP A 522 18.40 -5.64 -18.37
CA ASP A 522 17.41 -4.58 -18.13
C ASP A 522 17.40 -4.19 -16.64
N PRO A 523 17.72 -2.93 -16.28
CA PRO A 523 17.70 -2.45 -14.90
C PRO A 523 16.35 -2.66 -14.22
N ASN A 524 15.24 -2.55 -14.95
CA ASN A 524 13.92 -2.70 -14.35
C ASN A 524 13.68 -4.14 -13.87
N LYS A 525 13.91 -5.13 -14.74
CA LYS A 525 13.79 -6.56 -14.39
C LYS A 525 14.77 -6.95 -13.29
N PHE A 526 16.01 -6.46 -13.37
CA PHE A 526 17.04 -6.71 -12.36
C PHE A 526 16.61 -6.22 -10.98
N MET A 527 16.13 -4.97 -10.86
CA MET A 527 15.71 -4.42 -9.58
C MET A 527 14.51 -5.15 -8.96
N HIS A 528 13.56 -5.60 -9.79
CA HIS A 528 12.41 -6.37 -9.30
C HIS A 528 12.80 -7.70 -8.64
N CYS A 529 13.85 -8.37 -9.12
CA CYS A 529 14.35 -9.59 -8.49
C CYS A 529 15.20 -9.26 -7.25
N VAL A 530 16.17 -8.34 -7.38
CA VAL A 530 17.15 -8.07 -6.34
C VAL A 530 16.51 -7.55 -5.05
N GLU A 531 15.45 -6.74 -5.15
CA GLU A 531 14.69 -6.21 -4.01
C GLU A 531 14.20 -7.31 -3.04
N ILE A 532 13.91 -8.51 -3.54
CA ILE A 532 13.44 -9.65 -2.75
C ILE A 532 14.59 -10.59 -2.39
N TRP A 533 15.45 -10.91 -3.35
CA TRP A 533 16.53 -11.88 -3.15
C TRP A 533 17.64 -11.38 -2.23
N ILE A 534 17.82 -10.07 -2.10
CA ILE A 534 18.72 -9.52 -1.09
C ILE A 534 18.22 -9.83 0.32
N GLN A 535 16.90 -9.75 0.56
CA GLN A 535 16.31 -10.06 1.85
C GLN A 535 16.50 -11.55 2.19
N PHE A 536 16.27 -12.43 1.22
CA PHE A 536 16.57 -13.86 1.37
C PHE A 536 18.05 -14.11 1.72
N THR A 537 18.96 -13.36 1.08
CA THR A 537 20.40 -13.49 1.31
C THR A 537 20.80 -13.04 2.71
N VAL A 538 20.23 -11.92 3.21
CA VAL A 538 20.50 -11.41 4.56
C VAL A 538 20.03 -12.38 5.65
N ILE A 539 18.90 -13.06 5.42
CA ILE A 539 18.33 -14.01 6.40
C ILE A 539 19.15 -15.30 6.50
N HIS A 540 19.68 -15.81 5.38
CA HIS A 540 20.25 -17.16 5.30
C HIS A 540 21.76 -17.26 5.16
N PHE A 541 22.44 -16.20 4.69
CA PHE A 541 23.84 -16.25 4.30
C PHE A 541 24.68 -15.22 5.05
N SER A 542 25.99 -15.25 4.79
CA SER A 542 26.94 -14.32 5.39
C SER A 542 26.98 -13.00 4.64
N VAL A 543 27.68 -12.02 5.21
CA VAL A 543 27.93 -10.73 4.56
C VAL A 543 28.72 -10.82 3.24
N ASN A 544 29.40 -11.94 2.98
CA ASN A 544 30.15 -12.15 1.74
C ASN A 544 29.22 -12.29 0.52
N GLU A 545 28.14 -13.08 0.64
CA GLU A 545 27.15 -13.21 -0.41
C GLU A 545 26.42 -11.87 -0.65
N LEU A 546 26.17 -11.10 0.42
CA LEU A 546 25.62 -9.74 0.30
C LEU A 546 26.54 -8.79 -0.47
N ASN A 547 27.85 -8.87 -0.22
CA ASN A 547 28.83 -8.05 -0.93
C ASN A 547 28.78 -8.24 -2.45
N LEU A 548 28.49 -9.47 -2.91
CA LEU A 548 28.31 -9.77 -4.33
C LEU A 548 27.09 -9.03 -4.89
N PHE A 549 25.95 -9.07 -4.20
CA PHE A 549 24.76 -8.32 -4.61
C PHE A 549 25.02 -6.81 -4.63
N PHE A 550 25.66 -6.25 -3.61
CA PHE A 550 26.00 -4.82 -3.58
C PHE A 550 26.85 -4.42 -4.78
N GLY A 551 27.93 -5.16 -5.05
CA GLY A 551 28.78 -4.95 -6.22
C GLY A 551 27.98 -4.99 -7.52
N LYS A 552 27.08 -5.97 -7.66
CA LYS A 552 26.27 -6.10 -8.87
C LYS A 552 25.24 -4.98 -9.04
N ILE A 553 24.61 -4.51 -7.95
CA ILE A 553 23.71 -3.36 -7.97
C ILE A 553 24.48 -2.12 -8.44
N ILE A 554 25.66 -1.87 -7.89
CA ILE A 554 26.51 -0.75 -8.26
C ILE A 554 26.89 -0.84 -9.74
N ASP A 555 27.38 -1.99 -10.20
CA ASP A 555 27.78 -2.20 -11.59
C ASP A 555 26.64 -2.01 -12.59
N ARG A 556 25.41 -2.42 -12.22
CA ARG A 556 24.23 -2.35 -13.09
C ARG A 556 23.59 -0.96 -13.12
N LEU A 557 23.54 -0.26 -11.99
CA LEU A 557 22.82 1.01 -11.89
C LEU A 557 23.68 2.25 -12.09
N ARG A 558 25.00 2.16 -11.85
CA ARG A 558 25.93 3.28 -12.06
C ARG A 558 25.98 3.75 -13.52
N PRO A 559 25.99 2.86 -14.54
CA PRO A 559 25.88 3.26 -15.94
C PRO A 559 24.59 4.06 -16.18
N ASN A 560 24.68 5.14 -16.96
CA ASN A 560 23.55 6.02 -17.31
C ASN A 560 22.81 6.67 -16.13
N LYS A 561 23.38 6.65 -14.90
CA LYS A 561 22.72 7.14 -13.69
C LYS A 561 21.33 6.53 -13.47
N ALA A 562 21.14 5.27 -13.86
CA ALA A 562 19.85 4.59 -13.75
C ALA A 562 19.32 4.60 -12.31
N PHE A 563 20.21 4.54 -11.30
CA PHE A 563 19.86 4.59 -9.87
C PHE A 563 18.91 5.74 -9.48
N GLU A 564 18.92 6.88 -10.19
CA GLU A 564 18.04 8.02 -9.87
C GLU A 564 16.55 7.69 -10.00
N SER A 565 16.19 6.74 -10.87
CA SER A 565 14.82 6.27 -11.07
C SER A 565 14.40 5.20 -10.05
N TYR A 566 15.34 4.60 -9.34
CA TYR A 566 15.13 3.45 -8.45
C TYR A 566 15.39 3.78 -6.98
N TYR A 567 15.45 5.07 -6.59
CA TYR A 567 15.69 5.46 -5.19
C TYR A 567 14.75 4.80 -4.17
N PRO A 568 13.42 4.74 -4.38
CA PRO A 568 12.53 4.09 -3.41
C PRO A 568 12.86 2.61 -3.21
N GLN A 569 13.16 1.88 -4.29
CA GLN A 569 13.53 0.46 -4.21
C GLN A 569 14.89 0.25 -3.56
N LEU A 570 15.86 1.15 -3.81
CA LEU A 570 17.16 1.12 -3.12
C LEU A 570 17.03 1.43 -1.62
N GLN A 571 16.16 2.35 -1.23
CA GLN A 571 15.84 2.60 0.18
C GLN A 571 15.25 1.36 0.84
N ASN A 572 14.25 0.73 0.22
CA ASN A 572 13.66 -0.53 0.70
C ASN A 572 14.72 -1.65 0.85
N ILE A 573 15.67 -1.72 -0.09
CA ILE A 573 16.78 -2.67 -0.01
C ILE A 573 17.64 -2.42 1.23
N VAL A 574 18.06 -1.17 1.46
CA VAL A 574 18.88 -0.82 2.64
C VAL A 574 18.10 -1.08 3.93
N GLU A 575 16.83 -0.71 4.00
CA GLU A 575 15.97 -0.97 5.14
C GLU A 575 15.85 -2.48 5.46
N LYS A 576 15.62 -3.32 4.45
CA LYS A 576 15.58 -4.79 4.60
C LYS A 576 16.91 -5.35 5.08
N ILE A 577 18.03 -4.87 4.56
CA ILE A 577 19.37 -5.29 5.00
C ILE A 577 19.56 -4.94 6.47
N VAL A 578 19.31 -3.69 6.84
CA VAL A 578 19.50 -3.17 8.19
C VAL A 578 18.61 -3.89 9.20
N THR A 579 17.35 -4.18 8.85
CA THR A 579 16.37 -4.84 9.72
C THR A 579 16.72 -6.30 10.04
N HIS A 580 17.27 -7.03 9.07
CA HIS A 580 17.53 -8.47 9.21
C HIS A 580 18.99 -8.81 9.55
N THR A 581 19.91 -7.85 9.47
CA THR A 581 21.33 -8.07 9.79
C THR A 581 21.52 -8.27 11.30
N GLN A 582 22.14 -9.38 11.69
CA GLN A 582 22.48 -9.67 13.09
C GLN A 582 23.83 -9.09 13.52
N ASP A 583 24.80 -9.05 12.59
CA ASP A 583 26.14 -8.52 12.83
C ASP A 583 26.40 -7.28 11.96
N PHE A 584 26.13 -6.11 12.54
CA PHE A 584 26.28 -4.84 11.85
C PHE A 584 27.75 -4.42 11.65
N GLU A 585 28.63 -4.89 12.53
CA GLU A 585 30.08 -4.61 12.44
C GLU A 585 30.64 -5.23 11.16
N SER A 586 30.33 -6.50 10.91
CA SER A 586 30.70 -7.19 9.68
C SER A 586 30.12 -6.54 8.43
N LEU A 587 28.87 -6.03 8.47
CA LEU A 587 28.24 -5.34 7.34
C LEU A 587 28.96 -4.04 6.96
N LEU A 588 29.33 -3.23 7.95
CA LEU A 588 30.04 -1.96 7.73
C LEU A 588 31.49 -2.16 7.25
N ALA A 589 32.09 -3.30 7.58
CA ALA A 589 33.41 -3.68 7.10
C ALA A 589 33.43 -4.15 5.64
N VAL A 590 32.25 -4.37 5.01
CA VAL A 590 32.16 -4.83 3.62
C VAL A 590 32.49 -3.72 2.62
N ASP A 591 33.38 -4.03 1.66
CA ASP A 591 33.87 -3.10 0.65
C ASP A 591 32.78 -2.38 -0.16
N ASN A 592 31.72 -3.08 -0.58
CA ASN A 592 30.69 -2.48 -1.44
C ASN A 592 29.51 -1.85 -0.67
N PHE A 593 29.48 -1.92 0.67
CA PHE A 593 28.36 -1.36 1.43
C PHE A 593 28.36 0.19 1.42
N LEU A 594 29.48 0.84 1.76
CA LEU A 594 29.57 2.30 1.67
C LEU A 594 29.42 2.82 0.23
N PRO A 595 30.02 2.19 -0.80
CA PRO A 595 29.75 2.52 -2.20
C PRO A 595 28.28 2.41 -2.62
N LEU A 596 27.50 1.51 -2.00
CA LEU A 596 26.05 1.42 -2.22
C LEU A 596 25.34 2.66 -1.66
N ILE A 597 25.71 3.10 -0.45
CA ILE A 597 25.19 4.34 0.16
C ILE A 597 25.58 5.58 -0.66
N ASP A 598 26.74 5.56 -1.31
CA ASP A 598 27.18 6.65 -2.18
C ASP A 598 26.42 6.72 -3.52
N LEU A 599 25.60 5.72 -3.89
CA LEU A 599 24.69 5.84 -5.04
C LEU A 599 23.59 6.88 -4.81
N PHE A 600 23.27 7.22 -3.56
CA PHE A 600 22.27 8.22 -3.24
C PHE A 600 22.86 9.63 -3.40
N HIS A 601 22.70 10.22 -4.58
CA HIS A 601 23.20 11.57 -4.87
C HIS A 601 22.26 12.69 -4.40
N LYS A 602 20.97 12.39 -4.20
CA LYS A 602 20.02 13.36 -3.63
C LYS A 602 20.24 13.44 -2.12
N GLU A 603 20.64 14.62 -1.62
CA GLU A 603 21.00 14.83 -0.21
C GLU A 603 19.89 14.39 0.76
N SER A 604 18.64 14.79 0.52
CA SER A 604 17.50 14.40 1.38
C SER A 604 17.34 12.88 1.50
N ILE A 605 17.42 12.17 0.38
CA ILE A 605 17.30 10.70 0.34
C ILE A 605 18.51 10.05 1.02
N LYS A 606 19.72 10.56 0.77
CA LYS A 606 20.95 10.05 1.38
C LYS A 606 20.90 10.17 2.91
N VAL A 607 20.40 11.29 3.43
CA VAL A 607 20.23 11.54 4.86
C VAL A 607 19.24 10.54 5.48
N GLU A 608 18.09 10.32 4.85
CA GLU A 608 17.10 9.33 5.34
C GLU A 608 17.70 7.91 5.40
N VAL A 609 18.44 7.50 4.37
CA VAL A 609 19.13 6.20 4.37
C VAL A 609 20.16 6.13 5.50
N CYS A 610 20.93 7.20 5.72
CA CYS A 610 21.90 7.25 6.82
C CYS A 610 21.21 7.18 8.20
N LYS A 611 20.05 7.82 8.37
CA LYS A 611 19.22 7.70 9.59
C LYS A 611 18.82 6.24 9.81
N THR A 612 18.27 5.57 8.78
CA THR A 612 17.89 4.15 8.86
C THR A 612 19.06 3.26 9.29
N VAL A 613 20.25 3.47 8.73
CA VAL A 613 21.46 2.70 9.07
C VAL A 613 21.85 2.88 10.55
N ILE A 614 21.84 4.11 11.09
CA ILE A 614 22.17 4.36 12.49
C ILE A 614 21.05 3.92 13.45
N GLU A 615 19.79 4.00 13.03
CA GLU A 615 18.64 3.47 13.78
C GLU A 615 18.73 1.95 13.94
N GLY A 616 19.03 1.22 12.85
CA GLY A 616 19.21 -0.22 12.93
C GLY A 616 20.45 -0.63 13.73
N LEU A 617 21.54 0.14 13.65
CA LEU A 617 22.65 -0.03 14.57
C LEU A 617 22.17 0.11 16.02
N SER A 618 21.41 1.15 16.34
CA SER A 618 20.91 1.45 17.69
C SER A 618 20.01 0.36 18.28
N ALA A 619 19.39 -0.47 17.45
CA ALA A 619 18.62 -1.65 17.90
C ALA A 619 19.53 -2.79 18.42
N GLN A 620 20.79 -2.83 18.00
CA GLN A 620 21.75 -3.84 18.46
C GLN A 620 22.48 -3.40 19.74
N ASN A 621 22.67 -4.35 20.66
CA ASN A 621 23.38 -4.12 21.92
C ASN A 621 24.86 -4.50 21.80
N GLY A 622 25.76 -3.57 22.09
CA GLY A 622 27.19 -3.87 22.19
C GLY A 622 28.08 -2.63 22.03
N PRO A 623 29.24 -2.58 22.70
CA PRO A 623 30.24 -1.55 22.45
C PRO A 623 30.92 -1.76 21.11
N ILE A 624 31.18 -0.68 20.38
CA ILE A 624 31.89 -0.71 19.09
C ILE A 624 33.35 -0.37 19.36
N THR A 625 34.25 -1.28 18.98
CA THR A 625 35.68 -1.19 19.34
C THR A 625 36.59 -1.00 18.14
N ASP A 626 36.18 -1.43 16.94
CA ASP A 626 37.01 -1.39 15.73
C ASP A 626 37.13 0.04 15.16
N PRO A 627 38.36 0.60 15.05
CA PRO A 627 38.61 1.90 14.45
C PRO A 627 38.07 2.07 13.01
N ILE A 628 38.06 1.02 12.19
CA ILE A 628 37.61 1.10 10.79
C ILE A 628 36.09 1.36 10.77
N ILE A 629 35.36 0.59 11.56
CA ILE A 629 33.90 0.71 11.69
C ILE A 629 33.54 2.07 12.32
N ILE A 630 34.29 2.51 13.33
CA ILE A 630 34.09 3.82 13.95
C ILE A 630 34.25 4.95 12.92
N ASN A 631 35.28 4.88 12.06
CA ASN A 631 35.47 5.87 11.00
C ASN A 631 34.34 5.86 9.96
N ALA A 632 33.86 4.68 9.57
CA ALA A 632 32.71 4.54 8.67
C ALA A 632 31.43 5.15 9.28
N LEU A 633 31.18 4.88 10.56
CA LEU A 633 30.03 5.44 11.29
C LEU A 633 30.15 6.96 11.48
N MET A 634 31.35 7.47 11.73
CA MET A 634 31.62 8.90 11.78
C MET A 634 31.39 9.58 10.43
N PHE A 635 31.71 8.92 9.31
CA PHE A 635 31.40 9.41 7.96
C PHE A 635 29.88 9.48 7.73
N ILE A 636 29.14 8.43 8.07
CA ILE A 636 27.67 8.39 7.97
C ILE A 636 27.03 9.47 8.86
N ALA A 637 27.51 9.61 10.10
CA ALA A 637 27.04 10.63 11.03
C ALA A 637 27.32 12.06 10.54
N ARG A 638 28.45 12.28 9.85
CA ARG A 638 28.77 13.57 9.24
C ARG A 638 27.81 13.93 8.12
N ILE A 639 27.43 12.98 7.26
CA ILE A 639 26.42 13.22 6.23
C ILE A 639 25.09 13.69 6.85
N MET A 640 24.65 13.06 7.94
CA MET A 640 23.45 13.52 8.66
C MET A 640 23.64 14.90 9.27
N HIS A 641 24.80 15.18 9.88
CA HIS A 641 25.09 16.48 10.50
C HIS A 641 25.15 17.62 9.47
N ASP A 642 25.81 17.40 8.33
CA ASP A 642 25.97 18.40 7.27
C ASP A 642 24.61 18.82 6.67
N SER A 643 23.58 17.98 6.77
CA SER A 643 22.20 18.30 6.37
C SER A 643 21.48 19.28 7.32
N VAL A 644 21.99 19.46 8.54
CA VAL A 644 21.40 20.35 9.54
C VAL A 644 21.83 21.79 9.27
N SER A 645 20.87 22.60 8.82
CA SER A 645 21.04 24.03 8.52
C SER A 645 20.15 24.90 9.41
N ALA A 646 20.26 26.23 9.28
CA ALA A 646 19.42 27.18 10.00
C ALA A 646 17.92 27.07 9.64
N LEU A 647 17.57 26.38 8.55
CA LEU A 647 16.19 26.16 8.10
C LEU A 647 15.65 24.78 8.50
N THR A 648 16.46 23.92 9.11
CA THR A 648 16.05 22.58 9.54
C THR A 648 15.08 22.69 10.72
N VAL A 649 14.00 21.89 10.68
CA VAL A 649 12.99 21.86 11.75
C VAL A 649 13.62 21.34 13.04
N GLU A 650 13.27 21.93 14.18
CA GLU A 650 13.84 21.56 15.49
C GLU A 650 13.65 20.07 15.82
N ASP A 651 12.54 19.45 15.40
CA ASP A 651 12.29 18.02 15.59
C ASP A 651 13.27 17.14 14.79
N GLU A 652 13.57 17.51 13.53
CA GLU A 652 14.56 16.79 12.72
C GLU A 652 15.97 16.94 13.28
N LYS A 653 16.34 18.16 13.69
CA LYS A 653 17.60 18.43 14.38
C LYS A 653 17.72 17.61 15.67
N ARG A 654 16.62 17.47 16.42
CA ARG A 654 16.55 16.65 17.64
C ARG A 654 16.73 15.17 17.32
N GLN A 655 16.08 14.64 16.28
CA GLN A 655 16.21 13.24 15.87
C GLN A 655 17.66 12.92 15.48
N ILE A 656 18.27 13.71 14.59
CA ILE A 656 19.68 13.54 14.18
C ILE A 656 20.60 13.64 15.39
N GLY A 657 20.37 14.62 16.26
CA GLY A 657 21.11 14.78 17.50
C GLY A 657 21.04 13.56 18.42
N GLN A 658 19.87 12.93 18.55
CA GLN A 658 19.68 11.71 19.35
C GLN A 658 20.41 10.50 18.77
N LEU A 659 20.35 10.30 17.45
CA LEU A 659 21.04 9.20 16.77
C LEU A 659 22.57 9.30 16.93
N ILE A 660 23.14 10.49 16.72
CA ILE A 660 24.57 10.73 16.91
C ILE A 660 24.98 10.57 18.37
N CYS A 661 24.15 11.01 19.33
CA CYS A 661 24.40 10.77 20.75
C CYS A 661 24.43 9.27 21.09
N GLY A 662 23.51 8.49 20.54
CA GLY A 662 23.49 7.03 20.68
C GLY A 662 24.77 6.37 20.16
N LEU A 663 25.22 6.78 18.97
CA LEU A 663 26.49 6.33 18.40
C LEU A 663 27.69 6.65 19.32
N VAL A 664 27.82 7.90 19.75
CA VAL A 664 28.93 8.36 20.62
C VAL A 664 28.97 7.58 21.94
N GLN A 665 27.81 7.21 22.50
CA GLN A 665 27.74 6.43 23.73
C GLN A 665 28.21 4.98 23.57
N ARG A 666 28.14 4.42 22.37
CA ARG A 666 28.50 3.02 22.07
C ARG A 666 29.96 2.80 21.73
N VAL A 667 30.67 3.84 21.28
CA VAL A 667 32.09 3.73 20.97
C VAL A 667 32.91 3.55 22.25
N ASP A 668 33.65 2.45 22.35
CA ASP A 668 34.46 2.11 23.52
C ASP A 668 35.82 1.51 23.11
N TYR A 669 36.90 2.23 23.40
CA TYR A 669 38.28 1.75 23.24
C TYR A 669 38.81 0.99 24.49
N GLY A 670 37.93 0.65 25.42
CA GLY A 670 38.23 -0.10 26.63
C GLY A 670 39.16 0.67 27.57
N ARG A 671 40.37 0.16 27.78
CA ARG A 671 41.37 0.78 28.70
C ARG A 671 42.26 1.83 28.05
N ASP A 672 42.12 2.05 26.75
CA ASP A 672 42.89 3.06 26.03
C ASP A 672 42.22 4.45 26.15
N PHE A 673 42.34 5.03 27.33
CA PHE A 673 41.68 6.31 27.66
C PHE A 673 42.13 7.47 26.78
N GLU A 674 43.40 7.45 26.32
CA GLU A 674 43.94 8.49 25.43
C GLU A 674 43.26 8.44 24.06
N LYS A 675 43.07 7.24 23.48
CA LYS A 675 42.30 7.09 22.23
C LYS A 675 40.83 7.47 22.40
N GLN A 676 40.20 7.08 23.51
CA GLN A 676 38.81 7.48 23.78
C GLN A 676 38.65 9.00 23.84
N LEU A 677 39.57 9.71 24.51
CA LEU A 677 39.55 11.17 24.56
C LEU A 677 39.81 11.80 23.19
N SER A 678 40.71 11.22 22.39
CA SER A 678 40.97 11.66 21.02
C SER A 678 39.72 11.53 20.14
N PHE A 679 38.99 10.41 20.25
CA PHE A 679 37.73 10.22 19.54
C PHE A 679 36.68 11.27 19.93
N TYR A 680 36.54 11.59 21.22
CA TYR A 680 35.62 12.66 21.65
C TYR A 680 36.04 14.04 21.13
N ALA A 681 37.34 14.30 20.98
CA ALA A 681 37.85 15.52 20.36
C ALA A 681 37.51 15.58 18.86
N GLU A 682 37.65 14.47 18.15
CA GLU A 682 37.24 14.36 16.74
C GLU A 682 35.73 14.52 16.57
N ALA A 683 34.92 13.86 17.40
CA ALA A 683 33.47 13.98 17.38
C ALA A 683 32.99 15.42 17.64
N ARG A 684 33.63 16.12 18.60
CA ARG A 684 33.36 17.55 18.82
C ARG A 684 33.66 18.38 17.57
N ALA A 685 34.78 18.13 16.90
CA ALA A 685 35.15 18.87 15.70
C ALA A 685 34.23 18.56 14.52
N ALA A 686 33.73 17.32 14.43
CA ALA A 686 32.84 16.87 13.36
C ALA A 686 31.40 17.40 13.49
N PHE A 687 30.91 17.72 14.71
CA PHE A 687 29.49 18.05 14.94
C PHE A 687 29.26 19.42 15.60
N PRO A 688 29.75 20.54 15.02
CA PRO A 688 29.72 21.86 15.67
C PRO A 688 28.32 22.44 15.94
N ASN A 689 27.31 22.08 15.12
CA ASN A 689 25.98 22.71 15.16
C ASN A 689 24.96 21.97 16.07
N LEU A 690 25.37 20.90 16.76
CA LEU A 690 24.48 20.06 17.57
C LEU A 690 24.82 20.14 19.06
N ASP A 691 24.09 21.01 19.76
CA ASP A 691 24.22 21.19 21.21
C ASP A 691 24.00 19.88 21.99
N SER A 692 23.07 19.03 21.56
CA SER A 692 22.82 17.73 22.20
C SER A 692 24.06 16.83 22.22
N VAL A 693 24.81 16.81 21.10
CA VAL A 693 26.03 16.00 20.95
C VAL A 693 27.14 16.58 21.84
N HIS A 694 27.30 17.90 21.88
CA HIS A 694 28.27 18.54 22.78
C HIS A 694 27.97 18.28 24.27
N ILE A 695 26.70 18.36 24.68
CA ILE A 695 26.27 18.02 26.04
C ILE A 695 26.64 16.56 26.35
N GLN A 696 26.33 15.65 25.44
CA GLN A 696 26.65 14.23 25.59
C GLN A 696 28.17 13.98 25.69
N LEU A 697 28.98 14.65 24.87
CA LEU A 697 30.44 14.54 24.89
C LEU A 697 31.03 15.00 26.23
N VAL A 698 30.57 16.12 26.78
CA VAL A 698 30.99 16.60 28.11
C VAL A 698 30.65 15.58 29.20
N GLN A 699 29.47 14.99 29.15
CA GLN A 699 29.07 13.92 30.08
C GLN A 699 29.94 12.66 29.92
N CYS A 700 30.22 12.24 28.69
CA CYS A 700 31.09 11.09 28.40
C CYS A 700 32.53 11.33 28.89
N VAL A 701 33.09 12.53 28.74
CA VAL A 701 34.43 12.88 29.22
C VAL A 701 34.49 13.00 30.74
N ASN A 702 33.44 13.53 31.37
CA ASN A 702 33.31 13.51 32.83
C ASN A 702 33.25 12.08 33.36
N ARG A 703 32.49 11.18 32.70
CA ARG A 703 32.44 9.75 33.02
C ARG A 703 33.82 9.10 32.88
N LEU A 704 34.54 9.36 31.78
CA LEU A 704 35.89 8.88 31.54
C LEU A 704 36.87 9.28 32.66
N SER A 705 36.75 10.51 33.15
CA SER A 705 37.54 11.03 34.28
C SER A 705 37.23 10.28 35.59
N VAL A 706 35.95 10.01 35.85
CA VAL A 706 35.51 9.24 37.02
C VAL A 706 35.96 7.77 36.93
N ASP A 707 35.89 7.15 35.76
CA ASP A 707 36.32 5.76 35.57
C ASP A 707 37.84 5.60 35.70
N THR A 708 38.60 6.59 35.19
CA THR A 708 40.04 6.69 35.44
C THR A 708 40.33 6.69 36.95
N ARG A 709 39.60 7.52 37.73
CA ARG A 709 39.72 7.58 39.19
C ARG A 709 39.43 6.25 39.87
N LYS A 710 38.38 5.54 39.45
CA LYS A 710 38.01 4.23 40.01
C LYS A 710 39.14 3.22 39.82
N ILE A 711 39.77 3.22 38.65
CA ILE A 711 40.88 2.31 38.33
C ILE A 711 42.12 2.63 39.15
N VAL A 712 42.47 3.90 39.30
CA VAL A 712 43.62 4.32 40.12
C VAL A 712 43.31 4.40 41.63
N ARG A 713 42.07 4.08 42.05
CA ARG A 713 41.59 4.21 43.44
C ARG A 713 41.93 5.57 44.06
N GLY A 714 41.80 6.63 43.27
CA GLY A 714 42.11 8.02 43.66
C GLY A 714 43.60 8.39 43.74
N HIS A 715 44.53 7.45 43.49
CA HIS A 715 45.97 7.71 43.54
C HIS A 715 46.52 7.93 42.13
N HIS A 716 46.46 9.17 41.64
CA HIS A 716 46.89 9.51 40.30
C HIS A 716 48.43 9.51 40.16
N THR A 717 48.93 8.80 39.16
CA THR A 717 50.30 8.96 38.64
C THR A 717 50.45 10.27 37.86
N ARG A 718 51.67 10.72 37.58
CA ARG A 718 51.93 11.91 36.74
C ARG A 718 51.16 11.85 35.40
N ARG A 719 51.15 10.69 34.73
CA ARG A 719 50.43 10.47 33.47
C ARG A 719 48.91 10.57 33.63
N THR A 720 48.34 9.84 34.59
CA THR A 720 46.87 9.86 34.82
C THR A 720 46.37 11.21 35.34
N SER A 721 47.18 11.94 36.12
CA SER A 721 46.85 13.31 36.54
C SER A 721 46.86 14.29 35.35
N ALA A 722 47.80 14.16 34.41
CA ALA A 722 47.83 14.97 33.20
C ALA A 722 46.63 14.65 32.29
N PHE A 723 46.26 13.37 32.18
CA PHE A 723 45.09 12.92 31.43
C PHE A 723 43.78 13.51 31.98
N VAL A 724 43.52 13.42 33.29
CA VAL A 724 42.30 13.99 33.88
C VAL A 724 42.25 15.51 33.75
N ARG A 725 43.41 16.20 33.81
CA ARG A 725 43.48 17.64 33.50
C ARG A 725 43.12 17.93 32.04
N ALA A 726 43.51 17.06 31.10
CA ALA A 726 43.12 17.18 29.70
C ALA A 726 41.60 16.96 29.51
N CYS A 727 40.99 16.00 30.22
CA CYS A 727 39.54 15.81 30.24
C CYS A 727 38.81 17.06 30.78
N ALA A 728 39.29 17.63 31.90
CA ALA A 728 38.73 18.85 32.46
C ALA A 728 38.87 20.05 31.50
N ALA A 729 40.02 20.17 30.83
CA ALA A 729 40.25 21.18 29.81
C ALA A 729 39.27 21.01 28.64
N PHE A 730 39.09 19.79 28.13
CA PHE A 730 38.12 19.48 27.08
C PHE A 730 36.70 19.93 27.47
N CYS A 731 36.23 19.62 28.68
CA CYS A 731 34.93 20.08 29.16
C CYS A 731 34.88 21.61 29.20
N PHE A 732 35.91 22.26 29.75
CA PHE A 732 35.98 23.71 29.91
C PHE A 732 35.91 24.47 28.58
N ILE A 733 36.52 23.94 27.52
CA ILE A 733 36.48 24.56 26.17
C ILE A 733 35.25 24.16 25.35
N THR A 734 34.53 23.09 25.71
CA THR A 734 33.30 22.64 25.01
C THR A 734 32.05 23.33 25.54
N ILE A 735 31.96 23.57 26.86
CA ILE A 735 30.76 24.17 27.46
C ILE A 735 30.41 25.57 26.89
N PRO A 736 31.36 26.48 26.60
CA PRO A 736 31.06 27.79 26.02
C PRO A 736 30.34 27.75 24.67
N SER A 737 30.49 26.68 23.89
CA SER A 737 29.89 26.59 22.55
C SER A 737 28.40 26.23 22.57
N LEU A 738 27.82 25.94 23.74
CA LEU A 738 26.40 25.66 23.90
C LEU A 738 25.57 26.94 23.93
N THR A 739 24.41 26.93 23.30
CA THR A 739 23.52 28.10 23.24
C THR A 739 22.81 28.38 24.57
N LEU A 740 22.37 27.32 25.26
CA LEU A 740 21.52 27.41 26.45
C LEU A 740 22.33 27.69 27.73
N VAL A 741 22.15 28.87 28.33
CA VAL A 741 22.79 29.29 29.60
C VAL A 741 22.55 28.28 30.73
N HIS A 742 21.32 27.78 30.87
CA HIS A 742 20.96 26.84 31.94
C HIS A 742 21.79 25.56 31.87
N THR A 743 22.00 25.01 30.67
CA THR A 743 22.80 23.80 30.45
C THR A 743 24.27 24.06 30.71
N ARG A 744 24.78 25.24 30.30
CA ARG A 744 26.17 25.65 30.58
C ARG A 744 26.44 25.68 32.09
N LEU A 745 25.54 26.27 32.88
CA LEU A 745 25.63 26.30 34.34
C LEU A 745 25.70 24.89 34.95
N GLN A 746 24.83 23.97 34.51
CA GLN A 746 24.83 22.59 35.01
C GLN A 746 26.13 21.86 34.68
N LEU A 747 26.58 21.96 33.43
CA LEU A 747 27.77 21.25 32.97
C LEU A 747 29.04 21.79 33.62
N TYR A 748 29.16 23.11 33.83
CA TYR A 748 30.31 23.68 34.56
C TYR A 748 30.35 23.21 36.02
N LEU A 749 29.21 23.19 36.70
CA LEU A 749 29.13 22.68 38.07
C LEU A 749 29.51 21.20 38.12
N LEU A 750 28.95 20.37 37.24
CA LEU A 750 29.25 18.94 37.16
C LEU A 750 30.73 18.67 36.85
N SER A 751 31.29 19.34 35.83
CA SER A 751 32.71 19.21 35.48
C SER A 751 33.63 19.72 36.57
N GLY A 752 33.25 20.79 37.29
CA GLY A 752 33.98 21.27 38.47
C GLY A 752 33.98 20.27 39.63
N GLN A 753 32.82 19.64 39.91
CA GLN A 753 32.70 18.56 40.90
C GLN A 753 33.56 17.35 40.54
N VAL A 754 33.54 16.92 39.27
CA VAL A 754 34.37 15.81 38.78
C VAL A 754 35.87 16.15 38.85
N ALA A 755 36.26 17.39 38.54
CA ALA A 755 37.65 17.85 38.70
C ALA A 755 38.08 17.84 40.19
N LEU A 756 37.21 18.26 41.11
CA LEU A 756 37.46 18.22 42.55
C LEU A 756 37.64 16.78 43.04
N LEU A 757 36.79 15.85 42.60
CA LEU A 757 36.91 14.42 42.93
C LEU A 757 38.26 13.82 42.50
N ASN A 758 38.86 14.33 41.43
CA ASN A 758 40.16 13.92 40.90
C ASN A 758 41.34 14.78 41.39
N GLN A 759 41.16 15.59 42.44
CA GLN A 759 42.20 16.45 43.01
C GLN A 759 42.78 17.50 42.03
N CYS A 760 42.04 17.85 40.98
CA CYS A 760 42.42 18.86 39.99
C CYS A 760 41.90 20.24 40.41
N LEU A 761 42.44 20.78 41.50
CA LEU A 761 41.92 22.00 42.17
C LEU A 761 41.91 23.24 41.25
N GLY A 762 42.96 23.44 40.44
CA GLY A 762 43.03 24.59 39.55
C GLY A 762 41.98 24.57 38.43
N GLN A 763 41.69 23.39 37.88
CA GLN A 763 40.64 23.21 36.88
C GLN A 763 39.25 23.33 37.48
N ALA A 764 39.05 22.83 38.71
CA ALA A 764 37.80 22.98 39.45
C ALA A 764 37.50 24.47 39.71
N ASP A 765 38.50 25.23 40.18
CA ASP A 765 38.40 26.68 40.42
C ASP A 765 38.00 27.44 39.14
N ALA A 766 38.64 27.12 38.01
CA ALA A 766 38.30 27.73 36.72
C ALA A 766 36.85 27.44 36.30
N CYS A 767 36.38 26.20 36.43
CA CYS A 767 34.98 25.83 36.13
C CYS A 767 33.99 26.56 37.03
N PHE A 768 34.28 26.69 38.33
CA PHE A 768 33.40 27.38 39.27
C PHE A 768 33.34 28.88 39.02
N LYS A 769 34.47 29.52 38.69
CA LYS A 769 34.50 30.93 38.28
C LYS A 769 33.67 31.16 37.01
N ALA A 770 33.82 30.29 36.01
CA ALA A 770 33.04 30.35 34.78
C ALA A 770 31.52 30.14 35.03
N ALA A 771 31.16 29.22 35.93
CA ALA A 771 29.78 29.04 36.35
C ALA A 771 29.20 30.30 37.02
N LEU A 772 29.94 30.91 37.95
CA LEU A 772 29.51 32.14 38.63
C LEU A 772 29.36 33.32 37.67
N SER A 773 30.25 33.46 36.68
CA SER A 773 30.12 34.52 35.67
C SER A 773 28.87 34.39 34.79
N LEU A 774 28.31 33.19 34.66
CA LEU A 774 27.10 32.93 33.86
C LEU A 774 25.79 33.13 34.63
N VAL A 775 25.83 33.21 35.97
CA VAL A 775 24.63 33.40 36.80
C VAL A 775 23.85 34.67 36.43
N PRO A 776 24.50 35.85 36.21
CA PRO A 776 23.82 37.06 35.79
C PRO A 776 23.19 36.97 34.40
N GLU A 777 23.70 36.10 33.53
CA GLU A 777 23.22 35.90 32.16
C GLU A 777 21.96 35.02 32.08
N MET A 778 21.49 34.48 33.21
CA MET A 778 20.36 33.57 33.23
C MET A 778 19.04 34.30 32.87
N PRO A 779 18.29 33.84 31.85
CA PRO A 779 17.01 34.45 31.49
C PRO A 779 15.98 34.31 32.62
N LYS A 780 15.08 35.28 32.75
CA LYS A 780 14.03 35.32 33.80
C LYS A 780 12.96 34.23 33.61
N THR A 781 12.76 33.77 32.37
CA THR A 781 11.87 32.66 32.02
C THR A 781 12.62 31.63 31.17
N ILE A 782 12.26 30.36 31.33
CA ILE A 782 12.80 29.23 30.57
C ILE A 782 11.61 28.54 29.92
N ASP A 783 11.75 28.19 28.64
CA ASP A 783 10.76 27.36 27.95
C ASP A 783 10.97 25.89 28.33
N ILE A 784 9.95 25.26 28.92
CA ILE A 784 9.94 23.82 29.22
C ILE A 784 8.63 23.26 28.64
N ASP A 785 8.75 22.41 27.61
CA ASP A 785 7.62 21.77 26.92
C ASP A 785 6.58 22.77 26.37
N GLY A 786 7.05 23.89 25.81
CA GLY A 786 6.20 24.94 25.24
C GLY A 786 5.53 25.84 26.29
N ARG A 787 5.93 25.73 27.56
CA ARG A 787 5.44 26.57 28.67
C ARG A 787 6.59 27.37 29.27
N GLN A 788 6.47 28.70 29.21
CA GLN A 788 7.38 29.62 29.86
C GLN A 788 7.22 29.52 31.39
N LYS A 789 8.24 28.99 32.07
CA LYS A 789 8.31 28.91 33.54
C LYS A 789 9.35 29.89 34.09
N SER A 790 9.14 30.38 35.31
CA SER A 790 10.14 31.23 35.99
C SER A 790 11.42 30.44 36.25
N SER A 791 12.59 31.06 35.99
CA SER A 791 13.91 30.47 36.23
C SER A 791 14.35 30.51 37.70
N GLN A 792 13.67 31.31 38.53
CA GLN A 792 13.99 31.52 39.95
C GLN A 792 14.07 30.23 40.80
N PRO A 793 13.09 29.30 40.76
CA PRO A 793 13.17 28.06 41.55
C PRO A 793 14.36 27.18 41.15
N TYR A 794 14.72 27.18 39.86
CA TYR A 794 15.89 26.47 39.35
C TYR A 794 17.19 27.13 39.82
N LEU A 795 17.29 28.45 39.76
CA LEU A 795 18.50 29.15 40.21
C LEU A 795 18.74 28.96 41.71
N LEU A 796 17.68 28.97 42.52
CA LEU A 796 17.78 28.74 43.96
C LEU A 796 18.29 27.33 44.29
N SER A 797 17.78 26.29 43.60
CA SER A 797 18.26 24.93 43.79
C SER A 797 19.70 24.76 43.28
N TYR A 798 20.05 25.38 42.16
CA TYR A 798 21.40 25.39 41.60
C TYR A 798 22.40 26.03 42.56
N LEU A 799 22.12 27.23 43.07
CA LEU A 799 23.00 27.94 44.02
C LEU A 799 23.14 27.17 45.34
N SER A 800 22.07 26.55 45.83
CA SER A 800 22.15 25.68 47.00
C SER A 800 23.11 24.50 46.78
N ASN A 801 23.05 23.85 45.61
CA ASN A 801 23.97 22.76 45.26
C ASN A 801 25.42 23.25 45.09
N PHE A 802 25.60 24.42 44.46
CA PHE A 802 26.90 25.05 44.29
C PHE A 802 27.56 25.36 45.64
N LEU A 803 26.82 26.01 46.56
CA LEU A 803 27.29 26.31 47.92
C LEU A 803 27.62 25.04 48.71
N SER A 804 26.79 24.00 48.58
CA SER A 804 27.07 22.69 49.21
C SER A 804 28.37 22.07 48.68
N THR A 805 28.68 22.26 47.40
CA THR A 805 29.92 21.76 46.79
C THR A 805 31.14 22.48 47.35
N LEU A 806 31.04 23.79 47.57
CA LEU A 806 32.14 24.61 48.12
C LEU A 806 32.51 24.24 49.56
N LEU A 807 31.59 23.67 50.34
CA LEU A 807 31.89 23.20 51.71
C LEU A 807 32.94 22.08 51.73
N VAL A 808 33.05 21.31 50.65
CA VAL A 808 33.96 20.15 50.52
C VAL A 808 35.37 20.59 50.03
N VAL A 809 35.53 21.86 49.63
CA VAL A 809 36.79 22.36 49.07
C VAL A 809 37.82 22.68 50.18
N PRO A 810 39.08 22.19 50.08
CA PRO A 810 40.13 22.45 51.08
C PRO A 810 40.39 23.95 51.31
N PRO A 811 40.80 24.36 52.52
CA PRO A 811 40.92 25.77 52.91
C PRO A 811 41.87 26.61 52.04
N GLY A 812 42.85 26.02 51.36
CA GLY A 812 43.75 26.72 50.42
C GLY A 812 43.10 27.20 49.12
N ALA A 813 41.88 26.76 48.80
CA ALA A 813 41.11 27.21 47.63
C ALA A 813 39.89 28.10 48.02
N ARG A 814 39.80 28.52 49.29
CA ARG A 814 38.71 29.39 49.80
C ARG A 814 38.83 30.87 49.40
N CYS A 815 39.84 31.28 48.64
CA CYS A 815 39.95 32.65 48.11
C CYS A 815 38.83 33.03 47.12
N LEU A 816 37.91 32.11 46.79
CA LEU A 816 36.72 32.38 45.99
C LEU A 816 35.69 33.30 46.67
N VAL A 817 35.74 33.46 48.00
CA VAL A 817 34.75 34.25 48.76
C VAL A 817 35.25 35.68 49.04
N SER A 818 36.45 36.04 48.61
CA SER A 818 37.05 37.36 48.85
C SER A 818 36.98 38.33 47.65
N ASP A 819 36.19 38.02 46.63
CA ASP A 819 35.90 38.96 45.53
C ASP A 819 34.52 39.59 45.80
N GLU A 820 34.46 40.90 46.05
CA GLU A 820 33.30 41.71 46.46
C GLU A 820 32.11 41.71 45.48
N ARG A 821 32.10 40.85 44.45
CA ARG A 821 31.05 40.77 43.42
C ARG A 821 29.92 39.81 43.75
N LEU A 822 29.99 39.12 44.89
CA LEU A 822 28.99 38.15 45.35
C LEU A 822 28.01 38.72 46.40
N ALA A 823 28.14 40.01 46.72
CA ALA A 823 27.21 40.77 47.56
C ALA A 823 26.10 41.43 46.73
#